data_AF-A0AAT9GST9-F1
#
_entry.id   AF-A0AAT9GST9-F1
#
_cell.length_a   1.000
_cell.length_b   1.000
_cell.length_c   1.000
_cell.angle_alpha   90.00
_cell.angle_beta   90.00
_cell.angle_gamma   90.00
#
_symmetry.space_group_name_H-M   'P 1'
#
loop_
_entity.id
_entity.type
_entity.pdbx_description
1 polymer ?
#
loop_
_entity_poly.entity_id
_entity_poly.type
_entity_poly.pdbx_seq_one_letter_code
_entity_poly.pdbx_strand_id
1 'polypeptide(L)'
;MEAYRIIISGIVQGVGFRPFIYRIAIKSNVKGYVKNMGGSEVEVHIEGEREEIAYFIKLLFSKLPPTAKIENIEIEESDIKLFSDFKILPSGSEIKEPSEIPPDFSVCEECMREVLNPKNRRYRYPFNSCAYCGPRFSMIYKLPYDRENTAMNDFPLCEDCKAEYYNPSDERRFDAQGISCPKCGPSLFLETIDGERLEGDPIVTTAKLLMEGYIVAIKGIGGFHISADPFNDDVVLKLRERKNRPQQPFAVMALDLPIVEKYAIISPIEKDLLLSPQRPIVLLNKKDPYELSKYISPGLDKEGFFLYYTPLHYLLLNEVKTHLLIMTSGNKHGFPMCIDENCVREKLKGIVDYVLYHNRKIVNRVDDSVVRVSAGRPILLRRSRGYAPTWIKLKRYVKEPVVTVGAELQNAGSIAFNNKVVLTQYIGDTDELETLNDLDKYLNLLISWYNIRPKVVVADKNPAYQSTYLASKLAEKFSAELIQVQHHYAHILSVAADYGYEDGVGIAIDGIGYGDDGNGWGGEIIKFSGEKYERKYHLKYVPYIGGDINAIKPRRMLALFLSTFMDWEEIKNIVKLDERELNILEKLSKKATIFTSSTGRVLDSVSAFLGVCDHRTYEGEPAMKLEAVARGGKILDLEIPIVGEEIDTTLIFKWLLENRDKPLNDLAITVQYKLGKSLVKAALKLNPERILVSGGAAVNEYILKGMIENSEGVEIITPKRVPAGDGGIALGQAYYATFI
;
A
#
# COMPACT_ATOMS: atom_id res chain seq x y z
N MET A 1 -1.78 21.02 46.47
CA MET A 1 -1.52 19.71 45.85
C MET A 1 -2.80 19.05 45.33
N GLU A 2 -2.80 18.71 44.05
CA GLU A 2 -3.86 17.99 43.32
C GLU A 2 -3.27 16.68 42.76
N ALA A 3 -4.13 15.72 42.41
CA ALA A 3 -3.72 14.48 41.76
C ALA A 3 -4.67 14.13 40.62
N TYR A 4 -4.11 13.72 39.48
CA TYR A 4 -4.86 13.35 38.29
C TYR A 4 -4.38 12.03 37.73
N ARG A 5 -5.33 11.19 37.32
CA ARG A 5 -5.11 10.04 36.45
C ARG A 5 -5.43 10.46 35.03
N ILE A 6 -4.50 10.21 34.12
CA ILE A 6 -4.57 10.59 32.72
C ILE A 6 -4.44 9.32 31.87
N ILE A 7 -5.45 9.04 31.03
CA ILE A 7 -5.38 8.00 30.01
C ILE A 7 -5.18 8.67 28.65
N ILE A 8 -4.13 8.26 27.94
CA ILE A 8 -3.73 8.85 26.66
C ILE A 8 -3.74 7.76 25.60
N SER A 9 -4.52 7.97 24.53
CA SER A 9 -4.58 7.05 23.38
C SER A 9 -4.19 7.75 22.07
N GLY A 10 -3.73 6.95 21.10
CA GLY A 10 -3.19 7.40 19.81
C GLY A 10 -1.92 6.62 19.45
N ILE A 11 -1.00 7.20 18.69
CA ILE A 11 0.32 6.57 18.50
C ILE A 11 1.18 6.96 19.70
N VAL A 12 1.08 6.19 20.78
CA VAL A 12 1.72 6.50 22.08
C VAL A 12 2.57 5.34 22.63
N GLN A 13 2.45 4.13 22.07
CA GLN A 13 3.38 3.04 22.39
C GLN A 13 4.42 2.86 21.29
N GLY A 14 5.64 2.47 21.70
CA GLY A 14 6.77 2.28 20.78
C GLY A 14 7.34 3.53 20.12
N VAL A 15 6.93 4.73 20.54
CA VAL A 15 7.38 6.01 19.94
C VAL A 15 8.15 6.89 20.92
N GLY A 16 8.69 6.31 22.00
CA GLY A 16 9.42 7.04 23.04
C GLY A 16 8.52 7.88 23.95
N PHE A 17 7.25 7.53 24.07
CA PHE A 17 6.27 8.30 24.84
C PHE A 17 6.48 8.19 26.36
N ARG A 18 6.69 6.98 26.91
CA ARG A 18 7.00 6.81 28.36
C ARG A 18 8.23 7.63 28.79
N PRO A 19 9.36 7.60 28.06
CA PRO A 19 10.50 8.52 28.26
C PRO A 19 10.12 9.99 28.23
N PHE A 20 9.31 10.38 27.25
CA PHE A 20 8.87 11.75 27.09
C PHE A 20 8.05 12.21 28.30
N ILE A 21 7.05 11.43 28.73
CA ILE A 21 6.23 11.70 29.91
C ILE A 21 7.10 11.85 31.16
N TYR A 22 8.05 10.92 31.37
CA TYR A 22 8.98 11.00 32.49
C TYR A 22 9.77 12.32 32.48
N ARG A 23 10.33 12.72 31.32
CA ARG A 23 11.13 13.95 31.23
C ARG A 23 10.30 15.21 31.50
N ILE A 24 9.10 15.30 30.95
CA ILE A 24 8.23 16.47 31.19
C ILE A 24 7.73 16.48 32.64
N ALA A 25 7.53 15.31 33.28
CA ALA A 25 7.19 15.21 34.69
C ALA A 25 8.29 15.79 35.59
N ILE A 26 9.55 15.36 35.37
CA ILE A 26 10.70 15.89 36.10
C ILE A 26 10.87 17.40 35.87
N LYS A 27 10.72 17.86 34.62
CA LYS A 27 10.84 19.28 34.27
C LYS A 27 9.74 20.14 34.92
N SER A 28 8.56 19.57 35.13
CA SER A 28 7.44 20.24 35.80
C SER A 28 7.39 20.03 37.30
N ASN A 29 8.32 19.27 37.88
CA ASN A 29 8.39 18.91 39.30
C ASN A 29 7.18 18.09 39.84
N VAL A 30 6.34 17.54 38.96
CA VAL A 30 5.25 16.64 39.36
C VAL A 30 5.77 15.24 39.73
N LYS A 31 5.08 14.57 40.65
CA LYS A 31 5.38 13.20 41.12
C LYS A 31 4.34 12.21 40.59
N GLY A 32 4.64 10.91 40.61
CA GLY A 32 3.69 9.88 40.16
C GLY A 32 4.31 8.85 39.22
N TYR A 33 3.59 8.45 38.17
CA TYR A 33 4.08 7.41 37.27
C TYR A 33 3.53 7.48 35.84
N VAL A 34 4.18 6.72 34.95
CA VAL A 34 3.68 6.36 33.62
C VAL A 34 3.83 4.86 33.36
N LYS A 35 2.85 4.23 32.71
CA LYS A 35 2.93 2.82 32.26
C LYS A 35 2.18 2.58 30.95
N ASN A 36 2.63 1.60 30.18
CA ASN A 36 1.88 1.09 29.02
C ASN A 36 0.72 0.19 29.50
N MET A 37 -0.38 0.23 28.76
CA MET A 37 -1.58 -0.58 28.97
C MET A 37 -1.77 -1.57 27.81
N GLY A 38 -2.64 -2.57 28.00
CA GLY A 38 -2.83 -3.67 27.06
C GLY A 38 -3.40 -3.28 25.69
N GLY A 39 -4.17 -2.19 25.61
CA GLY A 39 -4.82 -1.72 24.38
C GLY A 39 -3.94 -0.80 23.53
N SER A 40 -2.63 -0.74 23.79
CA SER A 40 -1.67 0.23 23.26
C SER A 40 -1.80 1.66 23.81
N GLU A 41 -2.65 1.93 24.81
CA GLU A 41 -2.77 3.23 25.47
C GLU A 41 -1.72 3.40 26.58
N VAL A 42 -1.59 4.63 27.10
CA VAL A 42 -0.67 4.98 28.18
C VAL A 42 -1.44 5.58 29.34
N GLU A 43 -1.20 5.05 30.55
CA GLU A 43 -1.69 5.63 31.79
C GLU A 43 -0.59 6.48 32.44
N VAL A 44 -0.96 7.68 32.85
CA VAL A 44 -0.12 8.59 33.63
C VAL A 44 -0.86 8.96 34.91
N HIS A 45 -0.18 8.90 36.05
CA HIS A 45 -0.67 9.47 37.30
C HIS A 45 0.27 10.60 37.69
N ILE A 46 -0.25 11.79 37.92
CA ILE A 46 0.52 12.96 38.35
C ILE A 46 -0.02 13.54 39.65
N GLU A 47 0.87 13.98 40.52
CA GLU A 47 0.60 14.68 41.77
C GLU A 47 1.51 15.91 41.85
N GLY A 48 0.98 17.05 42.27
CA GLY A 48 1.77 18.28 42.38
C GLY A 48 0.93 19.50 42.70
N GLU A 49 1.57 20.66 42.76
CA GLU A 49 0.85 21.93 42.85
C GLU A 49 0.18 22.27 41.51
N ARG A 50 -0.86 23.11 41.57
CA ARG A 50 -1.72 23.41 40.41
C ARG A 50 -0.91 23.99 39.24
N GLU A 51 0.08 24.83 39.52
CA GLU A 51 0.96 25.43 38.52
C GLU A 51 1.89 24.40 37.87
N GLU A 52 2.38 23.43 38.64
CA GLU A 52 3.25 22.34 38.17
C GLU A 52 2.50 21.41 37.22
N ILE A 53 1.27 21.04 37.59
CA ILE A 53 0.37 20.22 36.75
C ILE A 53 0.01 20.98 35.47
N ALA A 54 -0.35 22.26 35.57
CA ALA A 54 -0.63 23.08 34.39
C ALA A 54 0.58 23.16 33.44
N TYR A 55 1.80 23.26 33.99
CA TYR A 55 3.02 23.26 33.19
C TYR A 55 3.31 21.90 32.55
N PHE A 56 3.07 20.78 33.25
CA PHE A 56 3.13 19.43 32.69
C PHE A 56 2.21 19.28 31.48
N ILE A 57 0.94 19.66 31.60
CA ILE A 57 -0.04 19.58 30.51
C ILE A 57 0.38 20.45 29.33
N LYS A 58 0.92 21.65 29.57
CA LYS A 58 1.48 22.50 28.50
C LYS A 58 2.62 21.80 27.74
N LEU A 59 3.52 21.12 28.44
CA LEU A 59 4.64 20.40 27.81
C LEU A 59 4.16 19.16 27.04
N LEU A 60 3.15 18.45 27.57
CA LEU A 60 2.52 17.29 26.93
C LEU A 60 2.09 17.59 25.48
N PHE A 61 1.50 18.76 25.23
CA PHE A 61 1.06 19.14 23.88
C PHE A 61 2.12 19.84 23.03
N SER A 62 3.08 20.56 23.64
CA SER A 62 4.04 21.40 22.89
C SER A 62 5.36 20.71 22.52
N LYS A 63 5.64 19.53 23.08
CA LYS A 63 6.94 18.85 22.95
C LYS A 63 6.85 17.37 22.59
N LEU A 64 5.75 16.95 21.95
CA LEU A 64 5.54 15.56 21.56
C LEU A 64 6.73 14.98 20.76
N PRO A 65 7.08 13.70 20.98
CA PRO A 65 8.01 13.00 20.10
C PRO A 65 7.57 13.05 18.63
N PRO A 66 8.50 13.09 17.65
CA PRO A 66 8.15 13.29 16.24
C PRO A 66 7.20 12.25 15.64
N THR A 67 7.25 11.00 16.13
CA THR A 67 6.40 9.89 15.68
C THR A 67 5.22 9.63 16.59
N ALA A 68 5.08 10.37 17.70
CA ALA A 68 3.96 10.26 18.60
C ALA A 68 2.80 11.13 18.15
N LYS A 69 1.58 10.63 18.37
CA LYS A 69 0.34 11.35 18.07
C LYS A 69 -0.65 11.08 19.19
N ILE A 70 -0.99 12.13 19.94
CA ILE A 70 -2.09 12.06 20.90
C ILE A 70 -3.39 12.24 20.13
N GLU A 71 -4.34 11.35 20.36
CA GLU A 71 -5.65 11.41 19.75
C GLU A 71 -6.78 11.66 20.74
N ASN A 72 -6.71 11.04 21.91
CA ASN A 72 -7.63 11.29 23.01
C ASN A 72 -6.83 11.42 24.31
N ILE A 73 -7.37 12.20 25.24
CA ILE A 73 -6.84 12.36 26.58
C ILE A 73 -8.00 12.46 27.55
N GLU A 74 -8.07 11.49 28.45
CA GLU A 74 -9.03 11.48 29.55
C GLU A 74 -8.29 11.86 30.83
N ILE A 75 -8.75 12.91 31.51
CA ILE A 75 -8.16 13.41 32.74
C ILE A 75 -9.22 13.28 33.83
N GLU A 76 -8.94 12.48 34.83
CA GLU A 76 -9.80 12.27 35.99
C GLU A 76 -9.07 12.73 37.25
N GLU A 77 -9.78 13.39 38.16
CA GLU A 77 -9.26 13.59 39.52
C GLU A 77 -9.03 12.23 40.17
N SER A 78 -7.92 12.10 40.89
CA SER A 78 -7.53 10.87 41.56
C SER A 78 -7.12 11.15 43.00
N ASP A 79 -7.16 10.12 43.83
CA ASP A 79 -6.62 10.18 45.18
C ASP A 79 -5.11 10.47 45.15
N ILE A 80 -4.68 11.31 46.10
CA ILE A 80 -3.27 11.58 46.38
C ILE A 80 -2.64 10.35 47.05
N LYS A 81 -1.62 9.79 46.42
CA LYS A 81 -0.87 8.61 46.88
C LYS A 81 0.50 8.95 47.48
N LEU A 82 0.89 10.23 47.46
CA LEU A 82 2.13 10.77 48.06
C LEU A 82 3.40 10.14 47.46
N PHE A 83 3.50 10.13 46.13
CA PHE A 83 4.73 9.67 45.48
C PHE A 83 5.92 10.59 45.79
N SER A 84 7.06 10.01 46.14
CA SER A 84 8.32 10.75 46.37
C SER A 84 8.96 11.30 45.09
N ASP A 85 8.70 10.63 43.97
CA ASP A 85 9.36 10.81 42.69
C ASP A 85 8.41 10.41 41.55
N PHE A 86 8.85 10.62 40.30
CA PHE A 86 8.12 10.17 39.11
C PHE A 86 8.78 8.92 38.53
N LYS A 87 8.03 7.86 38.22
CA LYS A 87 8.58 6.56 37.75
C LYS A 87 7.94 6.06 36.47
N ILE A 88 8.72 5.32 35.66
CA ILE A 88 8.16 4.44 34.63
C ILE A 88 7.89 3.09 35.29
N LEU A 89 6.62 2.67 35.35
CA LEU A 89 6.23 1.38 35.92
C LEU A 89 6.17 0.29 34.84
N PRO A 90 6.25 -1.00 35.25
CA PRO A 90 5.99 -2.12 34.35
C PRO A 90 4.63 -2.00 33.67
N SER A 91 4.56 -2.49 32.42
CA SER A 91 3.34 -2.45 31.63
C SER A 91 2.25 -3.32 32.23
N GLY A 92 1.01 -2.85 32.14
CA GLY A 92 -0.19 -3.58 32.54
C GLY A 92 -0.82 -4.34 31.37
N SER A 93 -1.65 -5.33 31.69
CA SER A 93 -2.47 -6.07 30.72
C SER A 93 -3.90 -5.53 30.58
N GLU A 94 -4.30 -4.61 31.46
CA GLU A 94 -5.62 -3.99 31.43
C GLU A 94 -5.80 -3.14 30.16
N ILE A 95 -7.03 -3.16 29.61
CA ILE A 95 -7.45 -2.36 28.46
C ILE A 95 -8.56 -1.43 28.93
N LYS A 96 -8.32 -0.12 28.84
CA LYS A 96 -9.24 0.98 29.10
C LYS A 96 -9.78 1.55 27.79
N GLU A 97 -8.88 1.90 26.86
CA GLU A 97 -9.26 2.40 25.53
C GLU A 97 -8.30 1.84 24.47
N PRO A 98 -8.79 1.26 23.36
CA PRO A 98 -7.91 0.87 22.26
C PRO A 98 -7.17 2.07 21.67
N SER A 99 -5.89 1.88 21.41
CA SER A 99 -4.91 2.86 20.96
C SER A 99 -4.19 2.39 19.69
N GLU A 100 -3.54 3.31 18.99
CA GLU A 100 -3.03 3.05 17.64
C GLU A 100 -1.68 2.33 17.67
N ILE A 101 -1.56 1.25 16.91
CA ILE A 101 -0.31 0.49 16.80
C ILE A 101 0.61 1.19 15.78
N PRO A 102 1.86 1.53 16.15
CA PRO A 102 2.75 2.26 15.26
C PRO A 102 3.17 1.43 14.04
N PRO A 103 3.25 2.03 12.84
CA PRO A 103 3.83 1.38 11.68
C PRO A 103 5.36 1.33 11.78
N ASP A 104 6.01 0.58 10.89
CA ASP A 104 7.47 0.61 10.76
C ASP A 104 7.97 1.96 10.21
N PHE A 105 8.98 2.54 10.84
CA PHE A 105 9.58 3.82 10.42
C PHE A 105 11.00 3.63 9.88
N SER A 106 11.38 4.46 8.91
CA SER A 106 12.77 4.56 8.48
C SER A 106 13.68 5.06 9.60
N VAL A 107 14.97 4.72 9.51
CA VAL A 107 16.00 5.22 10.43
C VAL A 107 16.06 6.75 10.43
N CYS A 108 16.12 7.37 11.62
CA CYS A 108 16.24 8.82 11.73
C CYS A 108 17.68 9.32 11.50
N GLU A 109 17.81 10.59 11.13
CA GLU A 109 19.10 11.24 10.85
C GLU A 109 20.10 11.10 12.00
N GLU A 110 19.66 11.28 13.24
CA GLU A 110 20.54 11.16 14.42
C GLU A 110 21.07 9.74 14.60
N CYS A 111 20.27 8.70 14.32
CA CYS A 111 20.78 7.32 14.35
C CYS A 111 21.77 7.07 13.20
N MET A 112 21.53 7.65 12.03
CA MET A 112 22.47 7.55 10.91
C MET A 112 23.79 8.25 11.20
N ARG A 113 23.79 9.43 11.84
CA ARG A 113 25.03 10.11 12.25
C ARG A 113 25.93 9.24 13.12
N GLU A 114 25.35 8.44 14.01
CA GLU A 114 26.10 7.50 14.84
C GLU A 114 26.63 6.30 14.05
N VAL A 115 25.82 5.76 13.13
CA VAL A 115 26.24 4.66 12.23
C VAL A 115 27.43 5.10 11.38
N LEU A 116 27.48 6.38 11.00
CA LEU A 116 28.53 6.94 10.15
C LEU A 116 29.74 7.50 10.91
N ASN A 117 29.68 7.58 12.24
CA ASN A 117 30.75 8.16 13.05
C ASN A 117 31.72 7.07 13.55
N PRO A 118 32.99 7.06 13.10
CA PRO A 118 33.98 6.05 13.53
C PRO A 118 34.27 6.02 15.03
N LYS A 119 33.97 7.12 15.76
CA LYS A 119 34.15 7.21 17.21
C LYS A 119 32.94 6.68 17.99
N ASN A 120 31.83 6.40 17.33
CA ASN A 120 30.62 5.90 17.99
C ASN A 120 30.68 4.37 18.11
N ARG A 121 30.22 3.82 19.24
CA ARG A 121 30.16 2.36 19.46
C ARG A 121 29.22 1.61 18.50
N ARG A 122 28.36 2.33 17.78
CA ARG A 122 27.45 1.81 16.75
C ARG A 122 27.93 2.13 15.33
N TYR A 123 29.19 2.51 15.16
CA TYR A 123 29.79 2.70 13.85
C TYR A 123 29.58 1.47 12.97
N ARG A 124 29.05 1.69 11.75
CA ARG A 124 28.68 0.65 10.78
C ARG A 124 27.73 -0.43 11.31
N TYR A 125 26.96 -0.15 12.38
CA TYR A 125 26.01 -1.12 12.92
C TYR A 125 24.67 -1.11 12.13
N PRO A 126 24.32 -2.19 11.42
CA PRO A 126 23.19 -2.23 10.47
C PRO A 126 21.80 -2.17 11.12
N PHE A 127 21.71 -2.37 12.44
CA PHE A 127 20.45 -2.42 13.18
C PHE A 127 20.28 -1.28 14.19
N ASN A 128 21.03 -0.18 14.03
CA ASN A 128 20.88 0.97 14.93
C ASN A 128 19.47 1.58 14.82
N SER A 129 18.83 1.78 15.96
CA SER A 129 17.56 2.49 16.09
C SER A 129 17.44 3.14 17.46
N CYS A 130 16.53 4.11 17.56
CA CYS A 130 16.14 4.74 18.81
C CYS A 130 14.62 4.60 19.04
N ALA A 131 14.11 5.20 20.12
CA ALA A 131 12.69 5.17 20.42
C ALA A 131 11.79 5.79 19.32
N TYR A 132 12.35 6.61 18.44
CA TYR A 132 11.61 7.34 17.41
C TYR A 132 11.63 6.70 16.01
N CYS A 133 12.47 5.71 15.77
CA CYS A 133 12.65 5.14 14.42
C CYS A 133 12.88 3.61 14.42
N GLY A 134 12.91 3.01 13.23
CA GLY A 134 13.17 1.58 13.05
C GLY A 134 11.90 0.72 13.06
N PRO A 135 12.04 -0.62 13.10
CA PRO A 135 10.92 -1.54 13.03
C PRO A 135 9.99 -1.42 14.24
N ARG A 136 8.70 -1.61 14.00
CA ARG A 136 7.60 -1.64 14.97
C ARG A 136 6.70 -2.82 14.64
N PHE A 137 5.64 -2.61 13.87
CA PHE A 137 4.69 -3.65 13.46
C PHE A 137 5.37 -4.94 13.01
N SER A 138 6.39 -4.86 12.15
CA SER A 138 7.13 -6.02 11.65
C SER A 138 7.76 -6.94 12.72
N MET A 139 7.98 -6.45 13.95
CA MET A 139 8.66 -7.21 15.01
C MET A 139 7.80 -7.52 16.24
N ILE A 140 6.54 -7.09 16.28
CA ILE A 140 5.65 -7.26 17.44
C ILE A 140 4.99 -8.64 17.41
N TYR A 141 5.10 -9.41 18.49
CA TYR A 141 4.31 -10.63 18.70
C TYR A 141 2.95 -10.32 19.29
N LYS A 142 2.91 -9.46 20.32
CA LYS A 142 1.69 -9.08 21.05
C LYS A 142 1.86 -7.74 21.76
N LEU A 143 0.75 -7.20 22.25
CA LEU A 143 0.70 -5.99 23.07
C LEU A 143 0.70 -6.34 24.57
N PRO A 144 1.15 -5.45 25.47
CA PRO A 144 1.72 -4.11 25.22
C PRO A 144 3.11 -4.13 24.56
N TYR A 145 3.52 -3.00 23.97
CA TYR A 145 4.82 -2.87 23.29
C TYR A 145 5.97 -2.80 24.30
N ASP A 146 6.55 -3.96 24.56
CA ASP A 146 7.76 -4.15 25.37
C ASP A 146 8.71 -5.16 24.71
N ARG A 147 9.99 -5.09 25.06
CA ARG A 147 11.05 -5.86 24.41
C ARG A 147 10.74 -7.36 24.39
N GLU A 148 10.24 -7.91 25.49
CA GLU A 148 9.86 -9.33 25.63
C GLU A 148 8.72 -9.76 24.69
N ASN A 149 7.89 -8.81 24.25
CA ASN A 149 6.79 -9.04 23.32
C ASN A 149 7.19 -8.77 21.87
N THR A 150 8.48 -8.61 21.58
CA THR A 150 9.01 -8.35 20.24
C THR A 150 10.11 -9.35 19.85
N ALA A 151 10.49 -9.36 18.58
CA ALA A 151 11.66 -10.11 18.09
C ALA A 151 12.99 -9.70 18.77
N MET A 152 13.03 -8.60 19.53
CA MET A 152 14.20 -8.19 20.31
C MET A 152 14.35 -8.96 21.63
N ASN A 153 13.36 -9.78 22.02
CA ASN A 153 13.43 -10.68 23.17
C ASN A 153 14.62 -11.65 23.09
N ASP A 154 14.98 -12.08 21.88
CA ASP A 154 16.07 -13.03 21.62
C ASP A 154 17.47 -12.39 21.85
N PHE A 155 17.54 -11.11 22.22
CA PHE A 155 18.77 -10.31 22.33
C PHE A 155 18.87 -9.61 23.70
N PRO A 156 19.41 -10.25 24.75
CA PRO A 156 19.57 -9.60 26.06
C PRO A 156 20.51 -8.38 25.99
N LEU A 157 20.19 -7.28 26.68
CA LEU A 157 21.00 -6.05 26.63
C LEU A 157 22.38 -6.25 27.28
N CYS A 158 23.45 -5.78 26.62
CA CYS A 158 24.76 -5.62 27.27
C CYS A 158 24.76 -4.43 28.24
N GLU A 159 25.78 -4.34 29.09
CA GLU A 159 25.92 -3.27 30.10
C GLU A 159 25.84 -1.86 29.51
N ASP A 160 26.49 -1.60 28.38
CA ASP A 160 26.43 -0.29 27.71
C ASP A 160 25.02 0.06 27.21
N CYS A 161 24.25 -0.94 26.75
CA CYS A 161 22.87 -0.72 26.33
C CYS A 161 21.91 -0.63 27.51
N LYS A 162 22.14 -1.36 28.60
CA LYS A 162 21.39 -1.20 29.86
C LYS A 162 21.59 0.22 30.40
N ALA A 163 22.82 0.72 30.41
CA ALA A 163 23.12 2.07 30.86
C ALA A 163 22.31 3.14 30.10
N GLU A 164 22.26 3.07 28.77
CA GLU A 164 21.41 3.99 27.97
C GLU A 164 19.91 3.72 28.17
N TYR A 165 19.48 2.45 28.27
CA TYR A 165 18.08 2.08 28.44
C TYR A 165 17.49 2.58 29.76
N TYR A 166 18.27 2.60 30.84
CA TYR A 166 17.84 3.06 32.16
C TYR A 166 18.24 4.50 32.48
N ASN A 167 18.95 5.21 31.60
CA ASN A 167 19.39 6.58 31.83
C ASN A 167 18.35 7.59 31.34
N PRO A 168 17.64 8.31 32.23
CA PRO A 168 16.60 9.26 31.82
C PRO A 168 17.12 10.49 31.08
N SER A 169 18.42 10.78 31.19
CA SER A 169 19.07 11.85 30.42
C SER A 169 19.33 11.47 28.96
N ASP A 170 19.28 10.18 28.59
CA ASP A 170 19.34 9.76 27.18
C ASP A 170 17.95 9.92 26.54
N GLU A 171 17.74 11.06 25.89
CA GLU A 171 16.45 11.40 25.30
C GLU A 171 15.93 10.35 24.30
N ARG A 172 16.84 9.67 23.58
CA ARG A 172 16.49 8.83 22.42
C ARG A 172 16.43 7.35 22.78
N ARG A 173 17.14 6.91 23.80
CA ARG A 173 17.31 5.49 24.14
C ARG A 173 16.88 5.08 25.53
N PHE A 174 16.54 6.03 26.40
CA PHE A 174 15.79 5.73 27.62
C PHE A 174 14.53 4.94 27.23
N ASP A 175 14.36 3.73 27.81
CA ASP A 175 13.24 2.82 27.56
C ASP A 175 12.97 2.49 26.06
N ALA A 176 13.99 2.56 25.20
CA ALA A 176 13.86 2.20 23.80
C ALA A 176 13.89 0.68 23.62
N GLN A 177 12.71 0.07 23.42
CA GLN A 177 12.56 -1.40 23.32
C GLN A 177 13.42 -2.03 22.20
N GLY A 178 13.63 -1.30 21.11
CA GLY A 178 14.47 -1.71 19.97
C GLY A 178 15.97 -1.46 20.12
N ILE A 179 16.44 -0.94 21.27
CA ILE A 179 17.86 -0.63 21.47
C ILE A 179 18.73 -1.89 21.30
N SER A 180 19.83 -1.73 20.59
CA SER A 180 20.88 -2.74 20.48
C SER A 180 22.21 -2.12 20.04
N CYS A 181 23.26 -2.93 20.03
CA CYS A 181 24.59 -2.59 19.54
C CYS A 181 25.31 -3.86 19.05
N PRO A 182 26.49 -3.76 18.42
CA PRO A 182 27.22 -4.93 17.93
C PRO A 182 27.51 -6.02 18.98
N LYS A 183 27.54 -5.69 20.28
CA LYS A 183 27.81 -6.66 21.36
C LYS A 183 26.62 -7.54 21.73
N CYS A 184 25.39 -7.02 21.61
CA CYS A 184 24.20 -7.68 22.14
C CYS A 184 23.06 -7.84 21.12
N GLY A 185 23.17 -7.18 19.98
CA GLY A 185 22.11 -7.13 18.99
C GLY A 185 22.23 -8.18 17.89
N PRO A 186 21.37 -8.05 16.86
CA PRO A 186 21.42 -8.93 15.72
C PRO A 186 22.74 -8.85 14.96
N SER A 187 23.06 -9.93 14.26
CA SER A 187 24.25 -10.06 13.40
C SER A 187 23.84 -10.35 11.96
N LEU A 188 24.69 -9.93 11.01
CA LEU A 188 24.53 -10.23 9.59
C LEU A 188 25.29 -11.49 9.21
N PHE A 189 24.73 -12.22 8.25
CA PHE A 189 25.33 -13.42 7.67
C PHE A 189 25.11 -13.37 6.15
N LEU A 190 26.09 -13.88 5.40
CA LEU A 190 26.00 -14.07 3.96
C LEU A 190 26.21 -15.55 3.66
N GLU A 191 25.27 -16.14 2.94
CA GLU A 191 25.29 -17.55 2.53
C GLU A 191 25.03 -17.67 1.03
N THR A 192 25.49 -18.78 0.44
CA THR A 192 24.97 -19.24 -0.86
C THR A 192 23.51 -19.67 -0.70
N ILE A 193 22.76 -19.78 -1.80
CA ILE A 193 21.38 -20.28 -1.76
C ILE A 193 21.26 -21.72 -1.19
N ASP A 194 22.33 -22.50 -1.23
CA ASP A 194 22.40 -23.85 -0.65
C ASP A 194 22.80 -23.85 0.85
N GLY A 195 23.07 -22.68 1.44
CA GLY A 195 23.33 -22.51 2.87
C GLY A 195 24.80 -22.52 3.28
N GLU A 196 25.74 -22.47 2.34
CA GLU A 196 27.16 -22.38 2.66
C GLU A 196 27.53 -20.95 3.06
N ARG A 197 28.15 -20.77 4.25
CA ARG A 197 28.54 -19.45 4.75
C ARG A 197 29.78 -18.90 4.06
N LEU A 198 29.71 -17.63 3.68
CA LEU A 198 30.85 -16.89 3.14
C LEU A 198 31.59 -16.15 4.26
N GLU A 199 32.92 -16.14 4.16
CA GLU A 199 33.78 -15.36 5.05
C GLU A 199 33.89 -13.88 4.63
N GLY A 200 34.34 -13.02 5.56
CA GLY A 200 34.52 -11.59 5.34
C GLY A 200 33.36 -10.72 5.87
N ASP A 201 33.39 -9.43 5.55
CA ASP A 201 32.29 -8.50 5.88
C ASP A 201 31.09 -8.79 4.96
N PRO A 202 29.93 -9.23 5.50
CA PRO A 202 28.76 -9.58 4.69
C PRO A 202 28.28 -8.44 3.78
N ILE A 203 28.41 -7.18 4.21
CA ILE A 203 27.96 -6.01 3.45
C ILE A 203 28.88 -5.78 2.25
N VAL A 204 30.20 -5.75 2.50
CA VAL A 204 31.21 -5.52 1.45
C VAL A 204 31.20 -6.66 0.44
N THR A 205 31.13 -7.91 0.90
CA THR A 205 31.09 -9.07 0.01
C THR A 205 29.79 -9.09 -0.81
N THR A 206 28.64 -8.75 -0.21
CA THR A 206 27.37 -8.64 -0.97
C THR A 206 27.44 -7.56 -2.04
N ALA A 207 28.00 -6.39 -1.73
CA ALA A 207 28.16 -5.32 -2.70
C ALA A 207 29.03 -5.75 -3.90
N LYS A 208 30.13 -6.47 -3.65
CA LYS A 208 30.97 -7.04 -4.70
C LYS A 208 30.20 -8.03 -5.58
N LEU A 209 29.51 -8.99 -4.97
CA LEU A 209 28.72 -10.00 -5.70
C LEU A 209 27.65 -9.37 -6.60
N LEU A 210 26.95 -8.34 -6.12
CA LEU A 210 25.97 -7.60 -6.92
C LEU A 210 26.63 -6.93 -8.13
N MET A 211 27.81 -6.35 -7.97
CA MET A 211 28.57 -5.72 -9.06
C MET A 211 29.19 -6.74 -10.03
N GLU A 212 29.39 -7.99 -9.60
CA GLU A 212 29.77 -9.11 -10.45
C GLU A 212 28.58 -9.71 -11.23
N GLY A 213 27.36 -9.19 -11.01
CA GLY A 213 26.15 -9.61 -11.73
C GLY A 213 25.40 -10.77 -11.08
N TYR A 214 25.71 -11.11 -9.83
CA TYR A 214 24.91 -12.06 -9.05
C TYR A 214 23.63 -11.42 -8.52
N ILE A 215 22.63 -12.26 -8.30
CA ILE A 215 21.33 -11.87 -7.76
C ILE A 215 21.29 -12.30 -6.29
N VAL A 216 21.01 -11.36 -5.38
CA VAL A 216 21.10 -11.61 -3.93
C VAL A 216 19.75 -11.37 -3.25
N ALA A 217 19.29 -12.31 -2.42
CA ALA A 217 18.19 -12.08 -1.50
C ALA A 217 18.68 -11.33 -0.26
N ILE A 218 18.05 -10.21 0.10
CA ILE A 218 18.46 -9.36 1.23
C ILE A 218 17.31 -9.26 2.23
N LYS A 219 17.55 -9.66 3.48
CA LYS A 219 16.55 -9.54 4.56
C LYS A 219 16.38 -8.08 4.99
N GLY A 220 15.23 -7.51 4.70
CA GLY A 220 14.83 -6.17 5.13
C GLY A 220 14.12 -6.16 6.49
N ILE A 221 13.28 -5.15 6.73
CA ILE A 221 12.45 -5.07 7.95
C ILE A 221 11.21 -5.95 7.84
N GLY A 222 10.50 -5.89 6.71
CA GLY A 222 9.19 -6.54 6.54
C GLY A 222 9.18 -7.82 5.72
N GLY A 223 10.31 -8.16 5.11
CA GLY A 223 10.56 -9.41 4.38
C GLY A 223 11.87 -9.31 3.59
N PHE A 224 12.12 -10.29 2.73
CA PHE A 224 13.27 -10.29 1.85
C PHE A 224 13.03 -9.48 0.58
N HIS A 225 14.05 -8.78 0.09
CA HIS A 225 14.13 -8.27 -1.28
C HIS A 225 14.98 -9.20 -2.13
N ILE A 226 14.73 -9.23 -3.44
CA ILE A 226 15.69 -9.71 -4.43
C ILE A 226 16.37 -8.48 -5.03
N SER A 227 17.70 -8.50 -4.98
CA SER A 227 18.55 -7.40 -5.42
C SER A 227 19.48 -7.79 -6.56
N ALA A 228 19.70 -6.83 -7.45
CA ALA A 228 20.51 -6.96 -8.66
C ALA A 228 21.00 -5.58 -9.13
N ASP A 229 22.03 -5.57 -9.98
CA ASP A 229 22.54 -4.37 -10.63
C ASP A 229 21.51 -3.80 -11.64
N PRO A 230 21.06 -2.54 -11.49
CA PRO A 230 20.12 -1.90 -12.42
C PRO A 230 20.76 -1.45 -13.75
N PHE A 231 22.09 -1.45 -13.88
CA PHE A 231 22.76 -0.96 -15.09
C PHE A 231 23.02 -2.04 -16.13
N ASN A 232 23.05 -3.31 -15.72
CA ASN A 232 23.41 -4.42 -16.58
C ASN A 232 22.17 -5.12 -17.16
N ASP A 233 21.90 -4.90 -18.45
CA ASP A 233 20.75 -5.49 -19.16
C ASP A 233 20.69 -7.02 -19.01
N ASP A 234 21.82 -7.73 -19.10
CA ASP A 234 21.87 -9.19 -19.01
C ASP A 234 21.48 -9.67 -17.60
N VAL A 235 21.90 -8.95 -16.56
CA VAL A 235 21.54 -9.24 -15.16
C VAL A 235 20.05 -9.00 -14.93
N VAL A 236 19.50 -7.91 -15.46
CA VAL A 236 18.06 -7.61 -15.32
C VAL A 236 17.22 -8.64 -16.07
N LEU A 237 17.61 -9.03 -17.29
CA LEU A 237 16.94 -10.07 -18.06
C LEU A 237 17.01 -11.43 -17.37
N LYS A 238 18.17 -11.81 -16.84
CA LYS A 238 18.37 -13.04 -16.03
C LYS A 238 17.46 -13.04 -14.81
N LEU A 239 17.33 -11.92 -14.10
CA LEU A 239 16.40 -11.80 -12.98
C LEU A 239 14.93 -11.99 -13.42
N ARG A 240 14.53 -11.41 -14.55
CA ARG A 240 13.16 -11.55 -15.08
C ARG A 240 12.84 -12.99 -15.46
N GLU A 241 13.74 -13.64 -16.17
CA GLU A 241 13.63 -15.04 -16.57
C GLU A 241 13.44 -15.91 -15.32
N ARG A 242 14.38 -15.82 -14.37
CA ARG A 242 14.34 -16.64 -13.16
C ARG A 242 13.12 -16.37 -12.28
N LYS A 243 12.65 -15.13 -12.17
CA LYS A 243 11.46 -14.76 -11.39
C LYS A 243 10.15 -15.06 -12.12
N ASN A 244 10.20 -15.47 -13.39
CA ASN A 244 9.05 -15.58 -14.29
C ASN A 244 8.20 -14.29 -14.28
N ARG A 245 8.88 -13.13 -14.40
CA ARG A 245 8.28 -11.79 -14.34
C ARG A 245 8.74 -11.00 -15.56
N PRO A 246 8.11 -11.22 -16.73
CA PRO A 246 8.65 -10.73 -18.00
C PRO A 246 8.58 -9.20 -18.13
N GLN A 247 7.53 -8.53 -17.64
CA GLN A 247 7.37 -7.09 -17.87
C GLN A 247 6.99 -6.25 -16.64
N GLN A 248 6.45 -6.86 -15.58
CA GLN A 248 6.07 -6.10 -14.38
C GLN A 248 7.29 -5.34 -13.82
N PRO A 249 7.19 -4.02 -13.59
CA PRO A 249 8.35 -3.16 -13.31
C PRO A 249 9.02 -3.51 -11.98
N PHE A 250 10.35 -3.44 -11.90
CA PHE A 250 11.07 -3.57 -10.65
C PHE A 250 11.23 -2.21 -9.96
N ALA A 251 11.26 -2.21 -8.63
CA ALA A 251 11.58 -0.99 -7.88
C ALA A 251 13.10 -0.87 -7.69
N VAL A 252 13.60 0.37 -7.67
CA VAL A 252 15.01 0.70 -7.52
C VAL A 252 15.20 1.51 -6.23
N MET A 253 16.06 1.00 -5.35
CA MET A 253 16.44 1.70 -4.13
C MET A 253 17.69 2.55 -4.37
N ALA A 254 17.65 3.81 -3.92
CA ALA A 254 18.75 4.75 -4.01
C ALA A 254 19.27 5.15 -2.61
N LEU A 255 20.54 5.54 -2.55
CA LEU A 255 21.16 6.02 -1.31
C LEU A 255 20.62 7.40 -0.90
N ASP A 256 20.33 8.30 -1.82
CA ASP A 256 19.81 9.62 -1.49
C ASP A 256 19.03 10.26 -2.64
N LEU A 257 18.42 11.41 -2.35
CA LEU A 257 17.63 12.16 -3.33
C LEU A 257 18.48 12.67 -4.52
N PRO A 258 19.68 13.26 -4.33
CA PRO A 258 20.56 13.65 -5.43
C PRO A 258 20.84 12.54 -6.45
N ILE A 259 20.94 11.28 -6.01
CA ILE A 259 21.09 10.15 -6.93
C ILE A 259 19.83 9.95 -7.78
N VAL A 260 18.64 9.99 -7.19
CA VAL A 260 17.37 9.82 -7.92
C VAL A 260 17.16 10.95 -8.95
N GLU A 261 17.52 12.19 -8.62
CA GLU A 261 17.40 13.37 -9.49
C GLU A 261 18.22 13.26 -10.80
N LYS A 262 19.20 12.35 -10.85
CA LYS A 262 19.94 12.05 -12.08
C LYS A 262 19.10 11.29 -13.10
N TYR A 263 18.17 10.44 -12.64
CA TYR A 263 17.45 9.48 -13.48
C TYR A 263 15.95 9.79 -13.61
N ALA A 264 15.40 10.63 -12.74
CA ALA A 264 13.98 10.94 -12.71
C ALA A 264 13.69 12.43 -12.53
N ILE A 265 12.52 12.86 -13.02
CA ILE A 265 11.95 14.18 -12.78
C ILE A 265 11.15 14.10 -11.48
N ILE A 266 11.42 15.00 -10.54
CA ILE A 266 10.83 14.98 -9.19
C ILE A 266 10.13 16.30 -8.91
N SER A 267 8.82 16.25 -8.66
CA SER A 267 8.03 17.37 -8.16
C SER A 267 8.21 17.56 -6.64
N PRO A 268 7.82 18.71 -6.07
CA PRO A 268 7.87 18.92 -4.62
C PRO A 268 7.12 17.86 -3.80
N ILE A 269 5.94 17.44 -4.26
CA ILE A 269 5.13 16.42 -3.58
C ILE A 269 5.84 15.06 -3.59
N GLU A 270 6.44 14.68 -4.73
CA GLU A 270 7.19 13.42 -4.85
C GLU A 270 8.45 13.42 -3.97
N LYS A 271 9.12 14.57 -3.87
CA LYS A 271 10.27 14.76 -2.98
C LYS A 271 9.87 14.56 -1.51
N ASP A 272 8.75 15.15 -1.08
CA ASP A 272 8.24 14.99 0.28
C ASP A 272 7.88 13.52 0.58
N LEU A 273 7.28 12.81 -0.39
CA LEU A 273 7.00 11.38 -0.27
C LEU A 273 8.29 10.56 -0.11
N LEU A 274 9.32 10.79 -0.94
CA LEU A 274 10.61 10.09 -0.86
C LEU A 274 11.34 10.34 0.47
N LEU A 275 11.21 11.55 1.03
CA LEU A 275 11.84 11.95 2.29
C LEU A 275 11.03 11.60 3.54
N SER A 276 9.77 11.23 3.38
CA SER A 276 8.87 10.88 4.48
C SER A 276 9.43 9.76 5.36
N PRO A 277 9.06 9.71 6.66
CA PRO A 277 9.44 8.59 7.54
C PRO A 277 9.03 7.22 7.00
N GLN A 278 7.98 7.17 6.16
CA GLN A 278 7.47 5.97 5.50
C GLN A 278 8.36 5.48 4.37
N ARG A 279 9.15 6.34 3.70
CA ARG A 279 10.01 5.97 2.55
C ARG A 279 9.34 5.00 1.55
N PRO A 280 8.13 5.31 1.02
CA PRO A 280 7.46 4.44 0.05
C PRO A 280 8.21 4.41 -1.28
N ILE A 281 7.89 3.43 -2.12
CA ILE A 281 8.18 3.46 -3.56
C ILE A 281 7.34 4.55 -4.19
N VAL A 282 7.98 5.49 -4.85
CA VAL A 282 7.34 6.58 -5.59
C VAL A 282 7.56 6.34 -7.09
N LEU A 283 6.48 6.30 -7.86
CA LEU A 283 6.58 6.19 -9.32
C LEU A 283 6.91 7.56 -9.92
N LEU A 284 8.12 7.72 -10.44
CA LEU A 284 8.63 8.98 -10.97
C LEU A 284 8.81 8.92 -12.47
N ASN A 285 8.60 10.04 -13.15
CA ASN A 285 8.85 10.15 -14.58
C ASN A 285 10.34 9.99 -14.88
N LYS A 286 10.69 9.12 -15.82
CA LYS A 286 12.07 8.97 -16.30
C LYS A 286 12.57 10.26 -16.94
N LYS A 287 13.85 10.55 -16.73
CA LYS A 287 14.58 11.65 -17.35
C LYS A 287 15.37 11.13 -18.54
N ASP A 288 15.40 11.91 -19.63
CA ASP A 288 16.26 11.63 -20.79
C ASP A 288 17.58 12.42 -20.69
N PRO A 289 18.73 11.82 -21.06
CA PRO A 289 18.92 10.40 -21.35
C PRO A 289 18.76 9.51 -20.10
N TYR A 290 18.19 8.31 -20.28
CA TYR A 290 17.97 7.35 -19.20
C TYR A 290 18.99 6.22 -19.26
N GLU A 291 19.89 6.16 -18.28
CA GLU A 291 21.03 5.23 -18.29
C GLU A 291 20.76 3.88 -17.60
N LEU A 292 19.71 3.77 -16.78
CA LEU A 292 19.35 2.48 -16.18
C LEU A 292 18.79 1.54 -17.24
N SER A 293 18.92 0.23 -17.01
CA SER A 293 18.39 -0.77 -17.93
C SER A 293 16.92 -0.51 -18.24
N LYS A 294 16.60 -0.39 -19.54
CA LYS A 294 15.21 -0.27 -20.00
C LYS A 294 14.35 -1.47 -19.59
N TYR A 295 14.99 -2.58 -19.24
CA TYR A 295 14.31 -3.79 -18.80
C TYR A 295 13.86 -3.71 -17.34
N ILE A 296 14.20 -2.67 -16.56
CA ILE A 296 13.64 -2.50 -15.21
C ILE A 296 12.13 -2.23 -15.27
N SER A 297 11.69 -1.39 -16.22
CA SER A 297 10.29 -1.05 -16.46
C SER A 297 9.99 -0.95 -17.97
N PRO A 298 9.90 -2.10 -18.67
CA PRO A 298 9.75 -2.17 -20.13
C PRO A 298 8.48 -1.49 -20.62
N GLY A 299 8.62 -0.54 -21.56
CA GLY A 299 7.49 0.14 -22.19
C GLY A 299 6.75 1.14 -21.27
N LEU A 300 7.32 1.47 -20.11
CA LEU A 300 6.76 2.47 -19.19
C LEU A 300 7.61 3.75 -19.18
N ASP A 301 6.96 4.89 -18.99
CA ASP A 301 7.57 6.23 -18.91
C ASP A 301 7.98 6.61 -17.47
N LYS A 302 7.61 5.77 -16.50
CA LYS A 302 7.88 5.93 -15.07
C LYS A 302 8.72 4.77 -14.52
N GLU A 303 9.49 5.05 -13.49
CA GLU A 303 10.24 4.08 -12.71
C GLU A 303 9.91 4.19 -11.22
N GLY A 304 9.87 3.07 -10.51
CA GLY A 304 9.62 3.06 -9.07
C GLY A 304 10.89 3.28 -8.27
N PHE A 305 11.07 4.46 -7.69
CA PHE A 305 12.22 4.78 -6.83
C PHE A 305 11.84 4.88 -5.36
N PHE A 306 12.75 4.50 -4.48
CA PHE A 306 12.67 4.79 -3.05
C PHE A 306 14.06 4.95 -2.44
N LEU A 307 14.12 5.58 -1.27
CA LEU A 307 15.36 5.79 -0.55
C LEU A 307 15.59 4.69 0.47
N TYR A 308 16.85 4.49 0.88
CA TYR A 308 17.17 3.62 2.01
C TYR A 308 16.30 3.97 3.22
N TYR A 309 15.89 2.94 3.95
CA TYR A 309 15.09 3.11 5.16
C TYR A 309 15.68 2.39 6.38
N THR A 310 16.82 1.70 6.22
CA THR A 310 17.56 1.06 7.31
C THR A 310 19.05 1.41 7.23
N PRO A 311 19.81 1.30 8.34
CA PRO A 311 21.26 1.41 8.28
C PRO A 311 21.89 0.32 7.40
N LEU A 312 21.33 -0.91 7.37
CA LEU A 312 21.77 -1.97 6.46
C LEU A 312 21.73 -1.52 4.99
N HIS A 313 20.59 -0.98 4.55
CA HIS A 313 20.41 -0.49 3.20
C HIS A 313 21.40 0.62 2.86
N TYR A 314 21.58 1.59 3.78
CA TYR A 314 22.56 2.65 3.59
C TYR A 314 23.97 2.10 3.43
N LEU A 315 24.41 1.24 4.36
CA LEU A 315 25.76 0.68 4.34
C LEU A 315 26.01 -0.10 3.05
N LEU A 316 25.06 -0.93 2.63
CA LEU A 316 25.17 -1.68 1.38
C LEU A 316 25.25 -0.77 0.16
N LEU A 317 24.32 0.18 0.01
CA LEU A 317 24.30 1.11 -1.12
C LEU A 317 25.55 1.99 -1.15
N ASN A 318 26.12 2.31 0.01
CA ASN A 318 27.36 3.08 0.09
C ASN A 318 28.59 2.28 -0.39
N GLU A 319 28.60 0.96 -0.23
CA GLU A 319 29.66 0.09 -0.78
C GLU A 319 29.46 -0.17 -2.30
N VAL A 320 28.24 -0.04 -2.80
CA VAL A 320 27.93 -0.15 -4.24
C VAL A 320 28.33 1.14 -4.96
N LYS A 321 29.20 1.03 -5.97
CA LYS A 321 29.75 2.20 -6.71
C LYS A 321 28.68 3.12 -7.29
N THR A 322 27.55 2.56 -7.72
CA THR A 322 26.45 3.31 -8.34
C THR A 322 25.43 3.86 -7.35
N HIS A 323 25.50 3.41 -6.08
CA HIS A 323 24.55 3.77 -5.01
C HIS A 323 23.07 3.47 -5.34
N LEU A 324 22.85 2.54 -6.27
CA LEU A 324 21.55 2.11 -6.77
C LEU A 324 21.51 0.60 -6.87
N LEU A 325 20.39 0.02 -6.46
CA LEU A 325 20.14 -1.40 -6.60
C LEU A 325 18.68 -1.64 -6.96
N ILE A 326 18.41 -2.64 -7.80
CA ILE A 326 17.06 -3.21 -7.88
C ILE A 326 16.74 -3.79 -6.50
N MET A 327 15.52 -3.55 -6.02
CA MET A 327 14.99 -4.09 -4.76
C MET A 327 13.52 -4.48 -4.96
N THR A 328 13.30 -5.65 -5.53
CA THR A 328 11.95 -6.21 -5.72
C THR A 328 11.58 -7.18 -4.59
N SER A 329 10.30 -7.48 -4.39
CA SER A 329 9.84 -8.42 -3.37
C SER A 329 10.52 -9.80 -3.49
N GLY A 330 10.92 -10.38 -2.36
CA GLY A 330 11.53 -11.71 -2.27
C GLY A 330 10.49 -12.82 -2.30
N ASN A 331 9.84 -12.96 -3.46
CA ASN A 331 8.83 -13.98 -3.74
C ASN A 331 8.95 -14.51 -5.16
N LYS A 332 8.42 -15.72 -5.36
CA LYS A 332 7.97 -16.16 -6.68
C LYS A 332 6.75 -15.33 -7.10
N HIS A 333 6.57 -15.10 -8.39
CA HIS A 333 5.39 -14.40 -8.89
C HIS A 333 4.09 -15.05 -8.37
N GLY A 334 3.14 -14.23 -7.87
CA GLY A 334 1.88 -14.67 -7.24
C GLY A 334 1.95 -14.93 -5.73
N PHE A 335 3.14 -15.19 -5.16
CA PHE A 335 3.25 -15.61 -3.75
C PHE A 335 3.55 -14.45 -2.78
N PRO A 336 3.20 -14.59 -1.49
CA PRO A 336 3.71 -13.78 -0.40
C PRO A 336 5.23 -13.61 -0.38
N MET A 337 5.70 -12.44 0.07
CA MET A 337 7.12 -12.19 0.35
C MET A 337 7.63 -13.10 1.48
N CYS A 338 8.79 -13.74 1.27
CA CYS A 338 9.45 -14.52 2.31
C CYS A 338 9.88 -13.63 3.48
N ILE A 339 9.76 -14.16 4.70
CA ILE A 339 10.14 -13.48 5.96
C ILE A 339 11.27 -14.19 6.72
N ASP A 340 11.58 -15.43 6.35
CA ASP A 340 12.65 -16.24 6.92
C ASP A 340 13.49 -16.95 5.85
N GLU A 341 14.63 -17.46 6.28
CA GLU A 341 15.64 -18.08 5.43
C GLU A 341 15.17 -19.42 4.85
N ASN A 342 14.29 -20.14 5.55
CA ASN A 342 13.76 -21.42 5.05
C ASN A 342 12.88 -21.18 3.84
N CYS A 343 11.99 -20.19 3.90
CA CYS A 343 11.19 -19.74 2.76
C CYS A 343 12.08 -19.35 1.58
N VAL A 344 13.18 -18.62 1.82
CA VAL A 344 14.12 -18.24 0.75
C VAL A 344 14.76 -19.46 0.11
N ARG A 345 15.27 -20.41 0.91
CA ARG A 345 15.91 -21.64 0.41
C ARG A 345 14.95 -22.54 -0.36
N GLU A 346 13.68 -22.57 0.02
CA GLU A 346 12.66 -23.38 -0.66
C GLU A 346 12.10 -22.68 -1.90
N LYS A 347 11.67 -21.42 -1.76
CA LYS A 347 10.88 -20.72 -2.79
C LYS A 347 11.71 -19.86 -3.74
N LEU A 348 12.89 -19.41 -3.34
CA LEU A 348 13.77 -18.56 -4.17
C LEU A 348 14.99 -19.29 -4.73
N LYS A 349 15.07 -20.62 -4.53
CA LYS A 349 16.06 -21.46 -5.19
C LYS A 349 15.90 -21.40 -6.70
N GLY A 350 17.01 -21.18 -7.40
CA GLY A 350 17.01 -20.94 -8.85
C GLY A 350 16.68 -19.49 -9.25
N ILE A 351 16.27 -18.64 -8.29
CA ILE A 351 16.06 -17.21 -8.51
C ILE A 351 17.28 -16.41 -8.07
N VAL A 352 17.70 -16.61 -6.83
CA VAL A 352 18.85 -15.91 -6.23
C VAL A 352 20.04 -16.84 -6.13
N ASP A 353 21.23 -16.26 -6.17
CA ASP A 353 22.51 -16.96 -6.04
C ASP A 353 23.00 -16.95 -4.57
N TYR A 354 22.75 -15.84 -3.84
CA TYR A 354 23.17 -15.65 -2.45
C TYR A 354 22.05 -15.08 -1.58
N VAL A 355 22.22 -15.18 -0.26
CA VAL A 355 21.30 -14.70 0.76
C VAL A 355 22.05 -13.90 1.83
N LEU A 356 21.82 -12.59 1.90
CA LEU A 356 22.24 -11.71 2.99
C LEU A 356 21.10 -11.60 4.01
N TYR A 357 21.30 -12.12 5.21
CA TYR A 357 20.25 -12.17 6.23
C TYR A 357 20.75 -11.82 7.63
N HIS A 358 19.81 -11.74 8.58
CA HIS A 358 20.09 -11.48 9.98
C HIS A 358 19.21 -12.32 10.91
N ASN A 359 19.72 -12.57 12.12
CA ASN A 359 19.05 -13.39 13.12
C ASN A 359 17.89 -12.70 13.88
N ARG A 360 17.56 -11.43 13.60
CA ARG A 360 16.29 -10.86 14.06
C ARG A 360 15.13 -11.40 13.22
N LYS A 361 14.14 -12.00 13.86
CA LYS A 361 12.92 -12.51 13.20
C LYS A 361 12.09 -11.35 12.65
N ILE A 362 11.46 -11.59 11.50
CA ILE A 362 10.38 -10.76 10.96
C ILE A 362 9.09 -11.47 11.36
N VAL A 363 8.31 -10.87 12.25
CA VAL A 363 7.11 -11.48 12.83
C VAL A 363 5.90 -11.27 11.93
N ASN A 364 5.75 -10.05 11.44
CA ASN A 364 4.66 -9.64 10.57
C ASN A 364 5.24 -9.22 9.21
N ARG A 365 4.82 -9.92 8.16
CA ARG A 365 5.17 -9.60 6.77
C ARG A 365 4.63 -8.23 6.44
N VAL A 366 5.44 -7.36 5.86
CA VAL A 366 4.98 -6.03 5.44
C VAL A 366 5.76 -5.55 4.21
N ASP A 367 5.08 -5.61 3.06
CA ASP A 367 5.60 -5.19 1.76
C ASP A 367 5.86 -3.69 1.70
N ASP A 368 6.74 -3.24 0.81
CA ASP A 368 6.95 -1.81 0.55
C ASP A 368 5.68 -1.17 -0.04
N SER A 369 5.24 -0.06 0.56
CA SER A 369 4.14 0.75 0.04
C SER A 369 4.53 1.42 -1.28
N VAL A 370 3.55 1.61 -2.16
CA VAL A 370 3.74 2.21 -3.48
C VAL A 370 2.77 3.38 -3.65
N VAL A 371 3.30 4.52 -4.07
CA VAL A 371 2.58 5.78 -4.29
C VAL A 371 2.94 6.31 -5.68
N ARG A 372 1.97 6.94 -6.34
CA ARG A 372 2.24 7.76 -7.52
C ARG A 372 1.59 9.12 -7.37
N VAL A 373 2.07 10.13 -8.09
CA VAL A 373 1.36 11.39 -8.24
C VAL A 373 0.65 11.38 -9.59
N SER A 374 -0.66 11.59 -9.58
CA SER A 374 -1.48 11.68 -10.79
C SER A 374 -2.32 12.96 -10.74
N ALA A 375 -2.32 13.73 -11.82
CA ALA A 375 -2.96 15.03 -11.94
C ALA A 375 -2.66 15.95 -10.74
N GLY A 376 -1.40 15.94 -10.28
CA GLY A 376 -0.92 16.74 -9.15
C GLY A 376 -1.28 16.23 -7.76
N ARG A 377 -1.85 15.02 -7.64
CA ARG A 377 -2.31 14.46 -6.35
C ARG A 377 -1.61 13.14 -6.02
N PRO A 378 -1.17 12.92 -4.77
CA PRO A 378 -0.63 11.63 -4.36
C PRO A 378 -1.75 10.59 -4.26
N ILE A 379 -1.58 9.45 -4.92
CA ILE A 379 -2.50 8.31 -4.92
C ILE A 379 -1.71 7.07 -4.50
N LEU A 380 -2.18 6.39 -3.45
CA LEU A 380 -1.63 5.10 -3.04
C LEU A 380 -2.00 4.05 -4.09
N LEU A 381 -1.03 3.23 -4.47
CA LEU A 381 -1.25 2.00 -5.22
C LEU A 381 -1.21 0.79 -4.29
N ARG A 382 -0.38 0.88 -3.25
CA ARG A 382 -0.25 -0.15 -2.21
C ARG A 382 -0.03 0.50 -0.86
N ARG A 383 -0.91 0.18 0.10
CA ARG A 383 -0.80 0.60 1.51
C ARG A 383 -0.25 -0.55 2.35
N SER A 384 0.99 -0.44 2.80
CA SER A 384 1.68 -1.47 3.57
C SER A 384 2.74 -0.83 4.50
N ARG A 385 4.05 -1.07 4.32
CA ARG A 385 5.11 -0.54 5.19
C ARG A 385 5.04 0.97 5.35
N GLY A 386 5.17 1.45 6.59
CA GLY A 386 5.07 2.88 6.94
C GLY A 386 3.64 3.38 7.13
N TYR A 387 2.63 2.61 6.72
CA TYR A 387 1.22 2.97 6.85
C TYR A 387 0.45 1.95 7.69
N ALA A 388 0.47 0.67 7.33
CA ALA A 388 -0.19 -0.36 8.11
C ALA A 388 0.57 -0.63 9.43
N PRO A 389 -0.14 -0.88 10.56
CA PRO A 389 -1.60 -1.02 10.72
C PRO A 389 -2.24 0.25 11.31
N THR A 390 -1.82 1.45 10.91
CA THR A 390 -2.46 2.71 11.40
C THR A 390 -3.93 2.73 11.01
N TRP A 391 -4.77 3.18 11.94
CA TRP A 391 -6.21 3.24 11.74
C TRP A 391 -6.63 4.46 10.93
N ILE A 392 -7.80 4.34 10.33
CA ILE A 392 -8.48 5.39 9.60
C ILE A 392 -9.68 5.79 10.44
N LYS A 393 -9.68 7.04 10.93
CA LYS A 393 -10.84 7.62 11.59
C LYS A 393 -11.92 7.99 10.58
N LEU A 394 -13.12 7.49 10.84
CA LEU A 394 -14.35 7.80 10.16
C LEU A 394 -15.05 8.98 10.85
N LYS A 395 -15.92 9.68 10.12
CA LYS A 395 -16.85 10.67 10.69
C LYS A 395 -18.13 10.04 11.26
N ARG A 396 -18.25 8.71 11.17
CA ARG A 396 -19.38 7.89 11.64
C ARG A 396 -18.86 6.77 12.52
N TYR A 397 -19.77 6.19 13.29
CA TYR A 397 -19.49 5.04 14.14
C TYR A 397 -20.13 3.79 13.53
N VAL A 398 -19.42 2.67 13.53
CA VAL A 398 -20.04 1.36 13.36
C VAL A 398 -20.83 1.04 14.64
N LYS A 399 -22.03 0.45 14.50
CA LYS A 399 -22.86 0.10 15.65
C LYS A 399 -22.26 -1.06 16.45
N GLU A 400 -21.70 -2.02 15.74
CA GLU A 400 -21.06 -3.21 16.28
C GLU A 400 -19.68 -3.41 15.64
N PRO A 401 -18.73 -4.13 16.27
CA PRO A 401 -17.45 -4.43 15.64
C PRO A 401 -17.60 -5.25 14.37
N VAL A 402 -16.87 -4.85 13.33
CA VAL A 402 -16.98 -5.39 11.97
C VAL A 402 -15.64 -5.99 11.52
N VAL A 403 -15.69 -7.06 10.73
CA VAL A 403 -14.56 -7.56 9.94
C VAL A 403 -14.90 -7.39 8.47
N THR A 404 -13.96 -6.90 7.65
CA THR A 404 -14.15 -6.82 6.20
C THR A 404 -13.02 -7.56 5.50
N VAL A 405 -13.36 -8.39 4.51
CA VAL A 405 -12.38 -9.27 3.84
C VAL A 405 -11.75 -8.63 2.61
N GLY A 406 -12.27 -7.49 2.15
CA GLY A 406 -11.80 -6.79 0.97
C GLY A 406 -12.27 -7.43 -0.34
N ALA A 407 -11.43 -7.33 -1.37
CA ALA A 407 -11.64 -7.89 -2.70
C ALA A 407 -10.87 -9.23 -2.86
N GLU A 408 -10.69 -9.72 -4.09
CA GLU A 408 -9.86 -10.90 -4.36
C GLU A 408 -8.42 -10.52 -4.73
N LEU A 409 -8.27 -9.57 -5.66
CA LEU A 409 -6.98 -9.10 -6.17
C LEU A 409 -6.45 -7.96 -5.30
N GLN A 410 -5.13 -7.84 -5.22
CA GLN A 410 -4.41 -6.77 -4.51
C GLN A 410 -4.94 -6.49 -3.09
N ASN A 411 -5.37 -7.54 -2.41
CA ASN A 411 -6.27 -7.43 -1.29
C ASN A 411 -5.64 -6.79 -0.04
N ALA A 412 -6.49 -6.12 0.73
CA ALA A 412 -6.28 -5.83 2.13
C ALA A 412 -7.61 -6.01 2.85
N GLY A 413 -7.60 -6.70 4.00
CA GLY A 413 -8.76 -6.81 4.89
C GLY A 413 -8.80 -5.67 5.90
N SER A 414 -9.85 -5.60 6.71
CA SER A 414 -9.87 -4.68 7.85
C SER A 414 -10.70 -5.18 9.02
N ILE A 415 -10.48 -4.57 10.17
CA ILE A 415 -11.44 -4.56 11.27
C ILE A 415 -11.95 -3.14 11.49
N ALA A 416 -13.19 -3.00 11.96
CA ALA A 416 -13.74 -1.71 12.35
C ALA A 416 -14.44 -1.79 13.71
N PHE A 417 -14.29 -0.73 14.51
CA PHE A 417 -14.93 -0.58 15.81
C PHE A 417 -15.03 0.91 16.14
N ASN A 418 -16.09 1.32 16.82
CA ASN A 418 -16.40 2.74 17.04
C ASN A 418 -16.32 3.51 15.71
N ASN A 419 -15.52 4.57 15.62
CA ASN A 419 -15.26 5.32 14.39
C ASN A 419 -13.89 5.01 13.77
N LYS A 420 -13.31 3.84 14.03
CA LYS A 420 -11.94 3.48 13.65
C LYS A 420 -11.97 2.26 12.71
N VAL A 421 -11.21 2.32 11.61
CA VAL A 421 -10.98 1.19 10.70
C VAL A 421 -9.49 0.88 10.66
N VAL A 422 -9.10 -0.34 11.01
CA VAL A 422 -7.70 -0.81 10.96
C VAL A 422 -7.57 -1.77 9.79
N LEU A 423 -6.90 -1.33 8.73
CA LEU A 423 -6.60 -2.20 7.60
C LEU A 423 -5.40 -3.09 7.92
N THR A 424 -5.40 -4.30 7.37
CA THR A 424 -4.18 -5.08 7.22
C THR A 424 -3.19 -4.34 6.33
N GLN A 425 -1.94 -4.77 6.34
CA GLN A 425 -1.01 -4.51 5.25
C GLN A 425 -1.50 -5.11 3.93
N TYR A 426 -0.81 -4.81 2.84
CA TYR A 426 -1.04 -5.46 1.55
C TYR A 426 -0.88 -6.98 1.67
N ILE A 427 -1.95 -7.69 1.39
CA ILE A 427 -2.01 -9.16 1.44
C ILE A 427 -1.64 -9.77 0.09
N GLY A 428 -2.11 -9.18 -1.01
CA GLY A 428 -1.90 -9.69 -2.37
C GLY A 428 -3.14 -10.38 -2.91
N ASP A 429 -2.95 -11.22 -3.91
CA ASP A 429 -4.05 -11.88 -4.63
C ASP A 429 -4.48 -13.14 -3.86
N THR A 430 -5.73 -13.17 -3.42
CA THR A 430 -6.27 -14.19 -2.47
C THR A 430 -6.78 -15.45 -3.15
N ASP A 431 -6.68 -15.53 -4.48
CA ASP A 431 -6.83 -16.76 -5.25
C ASP A 431 -5.70 -17.78 -4.97
N GLU A 432 -4.57 -17.31 -4.44
CA GLU A 432 -3.51 -18.14 -3.87
C GLU A 432 -3.74 -18.48 -2.39
N LEU A 433 -3.62 -19.77 -2.03
CA LEU A 433 -3.96 -20.27 -0.69
C LEU A 433 -3.10 -19.65 0.42
N GLU A 434 -1.79 -19.48 0.21
CA GLU A 434 -0.92 -18.82 1.20
C GLU A 434 -1.33 -17.37 1.45
N THR A 435 -1.79 -16.67 0.42
CA THR A 435 -2.25 -15.29 0.54
C THR A 435 -3.57 -15.22 1.30
N LEU A 436 -4.49 -16.15 1.05
CA LEU A 436 -5.74 -16.28 1.81
C LEU A 436 -5.48 -16.59 3.30
N ASN A 437 -4.52 -17.49 3.58
CA ASN A 437 -4.11 -17.81 4.96
C ASN A 437 -3.48 -16.60 5.65
N ASP A 438 -2.70 -15.78 4.94
CA ASP A 438 -2.18 -14.52 5.48
C ASP A 438 -3.32 -13.56 5.82
N LEU A 439 -4.35 -13.43 4.96
CA LEU A 439 -5.52 -12.61 5.26
C LEU A 439 -6.20 -13.04 6.57
N ASP A 440 -6.52 -14.34 6.70
CA ASP A 440 -7.13 -14.88 7.93
C ASP A 440 -6.24 -14.64 9.16
N LYS A 441 -4.94 -14.93 9.04
CA LYS A 441 -3.95 -14.70 10.12
C LYS A 441 -3.97 -13.24 10.58
N TYR A 442 -3.85 -12.27 9.68
CA TYR A 442 -3.75 -10.86 10.06
C TYR A 442 -5.09 -10.29 10.55
N LEU A 443 -6.23 -10.75 10.03
CA LEU A 443 -7.55 -10.38 10.58
C LEU A 443 -7.69 -10.89 12.02
N ASN A 444 -7.37 -12.16 12.30
CA ASN A 444 -7.41 -12.69 13.67
C ASN A 444 -6.41 -12.01 14.60
N LEU A 445 -5.23 -11.63 14.10
CA LEU A 445 -4.24 -10.87 14.86
C LEU A 445 -4.79 -9.51 15.28
N LEU A 446 -5.37 -8.75 14.35
CA LEU A 446 -5.97 -7.45 14.64
C LEU A 446 -7.18 -7.58 15.59
N ILE A 447 -8.04 -8.58 15.39
CA ILE A 447 -9.15 -8.90 16.30
C ILE A 447 -8.63 -9.10 17.73
N SER A 448 -7.56 -9.88 17.89
CA SER A 448 -6.94 -10.17 19.18
C SER A 448 -6.28 -8.93 19.79
N TRP A 449 -5.53 -8.15 19.02
CA TRP A 449 -4.79 -6.99 19.53
C TRP A 449 -5.72 -5.86 19.97
N TYR A 450 -6.83 -5.65 19.27
CA TYR A 450 -7.84 -4.66 19.64
C TYR A 450 -8.93 -5.22 20.57
N ASN A 451 -8.84 -6.50 20.93
CA ASN A 451 -9.79 -7.21 21.78
C ASN A 451 -11.26 -7.00 21.35
N ILE A 452 -11.52 -7.04 20.04
CA ILE A 452 -12.86 -6.86 19.50
C ILE A 452 -13.57 -8.22 19.36
N ARG A 453 -14.90 -8.19 19.44
CA ARG A 453 -15.75 -9.36 19.15
C ARG A 453 -16.61 -9.03 17.94
N PRO A 454 -16.21 -9.45 16.73
CA PRO A 454 -16.95 -9.15 15.52
C PRO A 454 -18.40 -9.64 15.61
N LYS A 455 -19.34 -8.79 15.20
CA LYS A 455 -20.76 -9.13 15.04
C LYS A 455 -21.23 -9.06 13.60
N VAL A 456 -20.45 -8.40 12.75
CA VAL A 456 -20.70 -8.28 11.32
C VAL A 456 -19.44 -8.66 10.56
N VAL A 457 -19.58 -9.45 9.50
CA VAL A 457 -18.56 -9.72 8.51
C VAL A 457 -19.05 -9.19 7.16
N VAL A 458 -18.23 -8.39 6.48
CA VAL A 458 -18.58 -7.80 5.18
C VAL A 458 -17.68 -8.38 4.10
N ALA A 459 -18.30 -8.80 2.99
CA ALA A 459 -17.61 -9.33 1.81
C ALA A 459 -18.07 -8.64 0.53
N ASP A 460 -17.37 -8.91 -0.57
CA ASP A 460 -17.85 -8.57 -1.90
C ASP A 460 -19.10 -9.42 -2.26
N LYS A 461 -19.93 -8.91 -3.17
CA LYS A 461 -21.06 -9.68 -3.71
C LYS A 461 -20.62 -10.83 -4.61
N ASN A 462 -19.40 -10.81 -5.14
CA ASN A 462 -18.91 -11.90 -5.98
C ASN A 462 -18.85 -13.23 -5.20
N PRO A 463 -19.66 -14.24 -5.57
CA PRO A 463 -19.70 -15.52 -4.86
C PRO A 463 -18.50 -16.41 -5.14
N ALA A 464 -17.71 -16.13 -6.18
CA ALA A 464 -16.56 -16.94 -6.58
C ALA A 464 -15.25 -16.57 -5.86
N TYR A 465 -15.21 -15.40 -5.21
CA TYR A 465 -14.00 -14.93 -4.53
C TYR A 465 -13.63 -15.81 -3.33
N GLN A 466 -12.34 -16.13 -3.22
CA GLN A 466 -11.81 -16.84 -2.05
C GLN A 466 -11.94 -16.00 -0.77
N SER A 467 -11.83 -14.67 -0.87
CA SER A 467 -12.09 -13.77 0.26
C SER A 467 -13.56 -13.83 0.73
N THR A 468 -14.52 -13.95 -0.19
CA THR A 468 -15.95 -14.18 0.16
C THR A 468 -16.15 -15.53 0.85
N TYR A 469 -15.44 -16.58 0.41
CA TYR A 469 -15.44 -17.86 1.11
C TYR A 469 -14.90 -17.73 2.54
N LEU A 470 -13.78 -17.03 2.74
CA LEU A 470 -13.23 -16.76 4.07
C LEU A 470 -14.22 -15.95 4.93
N ALA A 471 -14.92 -14.98 4.36
CA ALA A 471 -15.94 -14.21 5.07
C ALA A 471 -17.04 -15.11 5.65
N SER A 472 -17.51 -16.10 4.88
CA SER A 472 -18.48 -17.08 5.37
C SER A 472 -17.93 -17.89 6.55
N LYS A 473 -16.65 -18.29 6.51
CA LYS A 473 -16.00 -19.00 7.62
C LYS A 473 -15.80 -18.15 8.86
N LEU A 474 -15.47 -16.87 8.69
CA LEU A 474 -15.35 -15.92 9.80
C LEU A 474 -16.73 -15.63 10.42
N ALA A 475 -17.77 -15.49 9.61
CA ALA A 475 -19.14 -15.29 10.08
C ALA A 475 -19.61 -16.48 10.94
N GLU A 476 -19.35 -17.72 10.48
CA GLU A 476 -19.61 -18.95 11.24
C GLU A 476 -18.81 -18.97 12.56
N LYS A 477 -17.50 -18.74 12.49
CA LYS A 477 -16.58 -18.75 13.64
C LYS A 477 -17.00 -17.78 14.76
N PHE A 478 -17.43 -16.57 14.40
CA PHE A 478 -17.79 -15.54 15.37
C PHE A 478 -19.29 -15.45 15.66
N SER A 479 -20.12 -16.29 15.02
CA SER A 479 -21.59 -16.16 15.05
C SER A 479 -22.02 -14.73 14.67
N ALA A 480 -21.41 -14.21 13.61
CA ALA A 480 -21.60 -12.86 13.10
C ALA A 480 -22.50 -12.87 11.86
N GLU A 481 -23.18 -11.77 11.61
CA GLU A 481 -23.97 -11.56 10.39
C GLU A 481 -23.04 -11.36 9.18
N LEU A 482 -23.31 -12.06 8.07
CA LEU A 482 -22.59 -11.88 6.82
C LEU A 482 -23.35 -10.91 5.90
N ILE A 483 -22.70 -9.82 5.52
CA ILE A 483 -23.24 -8.79 4.63
C ILE A 483 -22.39 -8.71 3.37
N GLN A 484 -23.04 -8.55 2.23
CA GLN A 484 -22.36 -8.43 0.94
C GLN A 484 -22.55 -7.03 0.36
N VAL A 485 -21.46 -6.40 -0.05
CA VAL A 485 -21.43 -5.06 -0.63
C VAL A 485 -20.98 -5.15 -2.08
N GLN A 486 -21.62 -4.38 -2.95
CA GLN A 486 -21.27 -4.35 -4.36
C GLN A 486 -19.90 -3.69 -4.56
N HIS A 487 -19.07 -4.30 -5.40
CA HIS A 487 -17.67 -3.95 -5.62
C HIS A 487 -17.41 -2.47 -5.95
N HIS A 488 -18.07 -1.94 -6.98
CA HIS A 488 -17.91 -0.56 -7.44
C HIS A 488 -18.45 0.45 -6.44
N TYR A 489 -19.50 0.07 -5.72
CA TYR A 489 -20.02 0.87 -4.64
C TYR A 489 -19.05 0.92 -3.46
N ALA A 490 -18.41 -0.19 -3.11
CA ALA A 490 -17.33 -0.20 -2.12
C ALA A 490 -16.14 0.69 -2.55
N HIS A 491 -15.77 0.74 -3.83
CA HIS A 491 -14.77 1.71 -4.32
C HIS A 491 -15.20 3.17 -4.07
N ILE A 492 -16.46 3.51 -4.33
CA ILE A 492 -16.96 4.87 -4.10
C ILE A 492 -17.02 5.17 -2.59
N LEU A 493 -17.47 4.21 -1.79
CA LEU A 493 -17.53 4.34 -0.34
C LEU A 493 -16.15 4.44 0.31
N SER A 494 -15.09 3.91 -0.29
CA SER A 494 -13.73 4.11 0.23
C SER A 494 -13.30 5.59 0.15
N VAL A 495 -13.68 6.29 -0.94
CA VAL A 495 -13.53 7.76 -1.05
C VAL A 495 -14.46 8.44 -0.04
N ALA A 496 -15.72 8.03 0.03
CA ALA A 496 -16.70 8.63 0.91
C ALA A 496 -16.26 8.56 2.39
N ALA A 497 -15.71 7.41 2.81
CA ALA A 497 -15.12 7.19 4.13
C ALA A 497 -13.97 8.15 4.43
N ASP A 498 -13.16 8.45 3.41
CA ASP A 498 -11.98 9.29 3.56
C ASP A 498 -12.34 10.73 3.96
N TYR A 499 -13.47 11.22 3.44
CA TYR A 499 -13.94 12.60 3.61
C TYR A 499 -15.19 12.70 4.49
N GLY A 500 -15.80 11.57 4.85
CA GLY A 500 -17.05 11.45 5.60
C GLY A 500 -18.26 11.99 4.85
N TYR A 501 -18.39 11.62 3.58
CA TYR A 501 -19.57 11.91 2.76
C TYR A 501 -20.58 10.76 2.86
N GLU A 502 -21.86 11.08 3.00
CA GLU A 502 -22.91 10.08 3.15
C GLU A 502 -23.76 9.91 1.89
N ASP A 503 -23.72 10.89 1.00
CA ASP A 503 -24.38 10.88 -0.30
C ASP A 503 -23.49 11.53 -1.35
N GLY A 504 -23.84 11.31 -2.62
CA GLY A 504 -23.18 11.97 -3.74
C GLY A 504 -23.26 11.19 -5.04
N VAL A 505 -22.40 11.58 -5.97
CA VAL A 505 -22.19 10.90 -7.25
C VAL A 505 -20.76 10.37 -7.28
N GLY A 506 -20.63 9.09 -7.58
CA GLY A 506 -19.34 8.43 -7.75
C GLY A 506 -19.15 7.93 -9.18
N ILE A 507 -17.91 7.98 -9.65
CA ILE A 507 -17.42 7.35 -10.87
C ILE A 507 -16.48 6.22 -10.46
N ALA A 508 -16.88 4.98 -10.73
CA ALA A 508 -16.06 3.79 -10.47
C ALA A 508 -15.52 3.25 -11.79
N ILE A 509 -14.20 3.39 -12.02
CA ILE A 509 -13.52 2.93 -13.22
C ILE A 509 -12.48 1.86 -12.90
N ASP A 510 -12.76 0.64 -13.33
CA ASP A 510 -12.00 -0.53 -12.94
C ASP A 510 -11.81 -1.56 -14.07
N GLY A 511 -11.07 -2.63 -13.79
CA GLY A 511 -10.94 -3.84 -14.58
C GLY A 511 -12.27 -4.59 -14.69
N ILE A 512 -12.59 -5.47 -13.77
CA ILE A 512 -13.87 -6.21 -13.78
C ILE A 512 -14.31 -6.36 -12.34
N GLY A 513 -15.51 -5.88 -12.02
CA GLY A 513 -16.19 -6.21 -10.78
C GLY A 513 -17.55 -6.84 -11.06
N TYR A 514 -18.02 -7.67 -10.12
CA TYR A 514 -19.29 -8.38 -10.23
C TYR A 514 -20.47 -7.38 -10.17
N GLY A 515 -21.24 -7.31 -11.26
CA GLY A 515 -22.43 -6.48 -11.38
C GLY A 515 -23.66 -7.12 -10.73
N ASP A 516 -24.60 -6.30 -10.24
CA ASP A 516 -25.86 -6.80 -9.66
C ASP A 516 -26.76 -7.50 -10.70
N ASP A 517 -26.54 -7.23 -11.98
CA ASP A 517 -27.20 -7.85 -13.12
C ASP A 517 -26.46 -9.10 -13.63
N GLY A 518 -25.40 -9.53 -12.94
CA GLY A 518 -24.55 -10.67 -13.33
C GLY A 518 -23.54 -10.36 -14.44
N ASN A 519 -23.45 -9.12 -14.93
CA ASN A 519 -22.49 -8.70 -15.93
C ASN A 519 -21.17 -8.21 -15.29
N GLY A 520 -20.11 -8.10 -16.09
CA GLY A 520 -18.82 -7.55 -15.64
C GLY A 520 -18.80 -6.01 -15.69
N TRP A 521 -18.93 -5.35 -14.54
CA TRP A 521 -18.88 -3.89 -14.46
C TRP A 521 -17.44 -3.37 -14.40
N GLY A 522 -17.25 -2.08 -14.66
CA GLY A 522 -15.93 -1.43 -14.56
C GLY A 522 -15.88 0.00 -15.10
N GLY A 523 -17.02 0.65 -15.33
CA GLY A 523 -17.10 2.00 -15.85
C GLY A 523 -18.45 2.61 -15.54
N GLU A 524 -18.70 2.79 -14.24
CA GLU A 524 -20.03 3.05 -13.69
C GLU A 524 -20.11 4.44 -13.07
N ILE A 525 -21.25 5.11 -13.28
CA ILE A 525 -21.62 6.34 -12.58
C ILE A 525 -22.78 5.99 -11.66
N ILE A 526 -22.52 6.10 -10.36
CA ILE A 526 -23.43 5.67 -9.31
C ILE A 526 -23.85 6.89 -8.49
N LYS A 527 -25.15 7.07 -8.29
CA LYS A 527 -25.70 8.00 -7.31
C LYS A 527 -25.97 7.23 -6.03
N PHE A 528 -25.57 7.75 -4.88
CA PHE A 528 -25.75 7.04 -3.62
C PHE A 528 -26.20 7.94 -2.47
N SER A 529 -26.79 7.30 -1.46
CA SER A 529 -27.15 7.90 -0.17
C SER A 529 -27.21 6.80 0.90
N GLY A 530 -26.28 6.84 1.85
CA GLY A 530 -26.16 5.88 2.94
C GLY A 530 -25.85 4.47 2.44
N GLU A 531 -26.76 3.53 2.70
CA GLU A 531 -26.68 2.14 2.24
C GLU A 531 -27.18 1.95 0.79
N LYS A 532 -27.89 2.95 0.24
CA LYS A 532 -28.60 2.84 -1.03
C LYS A 532 -27.76 3.45 -2.15
N TYR A 533 -27.74 2.77 -3.28
CA TYR A 533 -27.15 3.29 -4.50
C TYR A 533 -28.00 2.95 -5.71
N GLU A 534 -27.85 3.75 -6.74
CA GLU A 534 -28.48 3.59 -8.04
C GLU A 534 -27.42 3.79 -9.12
N ARG A 535 -27.26 2.80 -9.98
CA ARG A 535 -26.44 2.90 -11.18
C ARG A 535 -27.19 3.75 -12.20
N LYS A 536 -26.63 4.90 -12.57
CA LYS A 536 -27.29 5.92 -13.41
C LYS A 536 -26.75 6.00 -14.83
N TYR A 537 -25.44 5.85 -14.97
CA TYR A 537 -24.81 5.77 -16.29
C TYR A 537 -23.72 4.71 -16.25
N HIS A 538 -23.43 4.14 -17.40
CA HIS A 538 -22.35 3.17 -17.54
C HIS A 538 -21.74 3.20 -18.93
N LEU A 539 -20.55 2.62 -19.09
CA LEU A 539 -20.03 2.36 -20.43
C LEU A 539 -20.95 1.38 -21.15
N LYS A 540 -21.20 1.62 -22.44
CA LYS A 540 -22.02 0.75 -23.28
C LYS A 540 -21.57 -0.70 -23.17
N TYR A 541 -22.53 -1.60 -23.01
CA TYR A 541 -22.23 -3.02 -22.89
C TYR A 541 -21.67 -3.60 -24.18
N VAL A 542 -20.61 -4.40 -24.03
CA VAL A 542 -20.04 -5.21 -25.11
C VAL A 542 -19.98 -6.68 -24.71
N PRO A 543 -20.11 -7.62 -25.66
CA PRO A 543 -20.04 -9.05 -25.35
C PRO A 543 -18.76 -9.41 -24.59
N TYR A 544 -18.87 -10.20 -23.52
CA TYR A 544 -17.74 -10.60 -22.69
C TYR A 544 -17.59 -12.13 -22.65
N ILE A 545 -17.01 -12.68 -23.71
CA ILE A 545 -16.96 -14.13 -23.94
C ILE A 545 -15.57 -14.70 -23.66
N GLY A 546 -15.53 -15.71 -22.80
CA GLY A 546 -14.29 -16.39 -22.41
C GLY A 546 -13.65 -15.85 -21.13
N GLY A 547 -14.26 -14.85 -20.48
CA GLY A 547 -13.81 -14.34 -19.18
C GLY A 547 -12.38 -13.82 -19.21
N ASP A 548 -11.57 -14.25 -18.26
CA ASP A 548 -10.23 -13.74 -17.96
C ASP A 548 -9.25 -13.83 -19.14
N ILE A 549 -9.45 -14.77 -20.07
CA ILE A 549 -8.61 -14.88 -21.26
C ILE A 549 -8.63 -13.59 -22.11
N ASN A 550 -9.72 -12.82 -22.06
CA ASN A 550 -9.82 -11.55 -22.77
C ASN A 550 -8.94 -10.46 -22.14
N ALA A 551 -8.69 -10.54 -20.83
CA ALA A 551 -7.74 -9.66 -20.17
C ALA A 551 -6.29 -10.10 -20.44
N ILE A 552 -6.04 -11.41 -20.56
CA ILE A 552 -4.72 -11.97 -20.91
C ILE A 552 -4.35 -11.70 -22.38
N LYS A 553 -5.31 -11.78 -23.29
CA LYS A 553 -5.16 -11.54 -24.73
C LYS A 553 -6.07 -10.38 -25.19
N PRO A 554 -5.63 -9.11 -25.00
CA PRO A 554 -6.42 -7.93 -25.33
C PRO A 554 -7.02 -7.89 -26.75
N ARG A 555 -6.36 -8.52 -27.74
CA ARG A 555 -6.88 -8.62 -29.12
C ARG A 555 -8.23 -9.35 -29.23
N ARG A 556 -8.52 -10.28 -28.32
CA ARG A 556 -9.84 -10.94 -28.25
C ARG A 556 -10.93 -9.94 -27.88
N MET A 557 -10.65 -9.11 -26.88
CA MET A 557 -11.57 -8.07 -26.45
C MET A 557 -11.76 -7.02 -27.55
N LEU A 558 -10.69 -6.63 -28.24
CA LEU A 558 -10.77 -5.75 -29.41
C LEU A 558 -11.69 -6.32 -30.50
N ALA A 559 -11.57 -7.62 -30.82
CA ALA A 559 -12.47 -8.26 -31.78
C ALA A 559 -13.95 -8.17 -31.36
N LEU A 560 -14.23 -8.36 -30.06
CA LEU A 560 -15.58 -8.24 -29.51
C LEU A 560 -16.11 -6.80 -29.59
N PHE A 561 -15.29 -5.79 -29.31
CA PHE A 561 -15.66 -4.38 -29.52
C PHE A 561 -15.99 -4.10 -30.99
N LEU A 562 -15.13 -4.51 -31.93
CA LEU A 562 -15.36 -4.29 -33.36
C LEU A 562 -16.60 -5.03 -33.87
N SER A 563 -16.91 -6.21 -33.33
CA SER A 563 -18.09 -7.00 -33.72
C SER A 563 -19.44 -6.33 -33.41
N THR A 564 -19.44 -5.26 -32.61
CA THR A 564 -20.66 -4.50 -32.33
C THR A 564 -21.12 -3.61 -33.49
N PHE A 565 -20.26 -3.36 -34.48
CA PHE A 565 -20.58 -2.50 -35.62
C PHE A 565 -19.91 -2.91 -36.95
N MET A 566 -19.16 -4.01 -36.98
CA MET A 566 -18.37 -4.45 -38.14
C MET A 566 -18.46 -5.96 -38.35
N ASP A 567 -18.38 -6.40 -39.60
CA ASP A 567 -18.45 -7.82 -39.96
C ASP A 567 -17.14 -8.57 -39.64
N TRP A 568 -17.25 -9.84 -39.26
CA TRP A 568 -16.11 -10.65 -38.80
C TRP A 568 -15.01 -10.85 -39.86
N GLU A 569 -15.35 -10.81 -41.16
CA GLU A 569 -14.37 -10.84 -42.26
C GLU A 569 -13.49 -9.59 -42.29
N GLU A 570 -14.05 -8.42 -41.96
CA GLU A 570 -13.28 -7.17 -41.87
C GLU A 570 -12.44 -7.17 -40.59
N ILE A 571 -12.99 -7.68 -39.48
CA ILE A 571 -12.31 -7.77 -38.17
C ILE A 571 -11.01 -8.57 -38.30
N LYS A 572 -11.05 -9.67 -39.07
CA LYS A 572 -9.90 -10.56 -39.30
C LYS A 572 -8.63 -9.81 -39.70
N ASN A 573 -8.76 -8.82 -40.58
CA ASN A 573 -7.63 -8.04 -41.09
C ASN A 573 -7.07 -7.03 -40.07
N ILE A 574 -7.81 -6.73 -39.01
CA ILE A 574 -7.45 -5.73 -37.99
C ILE A 574 -6.79 -6.40 -36.80
N VAL A 575 -7.46 -7.39 -36.20
CA VAL A 575 -7.04 -7.97 -34.91
C VAL A 575 -5.91 -8.98 -35.04
N LYS A 576 -5.68 -9.52 -36.25
CA LYS A 576 -4.62 -10.51 -36.53
C LYS A 576 -4.58 -11.64 -35.50
N LEU A 577 -5.75 -12.17 -35.14
CA LEU A 577 -5.91 -13.37 -34.32
C LEU A 577 -5.77 -14.61 -35.19
N ASP A 578 -5.46 -15.75 -34.57
CA ASP A 578 -5.53 -17.05 -35.23
C ASP A 578 -6.95 -17.31 -35.78
N GLU A 579 -7.05 -17.87 -36.99
CA GLU A 579 -8.34 -18.06 -37.67
C GLU A 579 -9.30 -18.94 -36.88
N ARG A 580 -8.79 -19.98 -36.20
CA ARG A 580 -9.62 -20.85 -35.37
C ARG A 580 -10.12 -20.09 -34.15
N GLU A 581 -9.28 -19.28 -33.52
CA GLU A 581 -9.66 -18.45 -32.37
C GLU A 581 -10.72 -17.41 -32.76
N LEU A 582 -10.58 -16.77 -33.91
CA LEU A 582 -11.56 -15.80 -34.44
C LEU A 582 -12.91 -16.45 -34.76
N ASN A 583 -12.90 -17.60 -35.45
CA ASN A 583 -14.13 -18.35 -35.77
C ASN A 583 -14.89 -18.82 -34.52
N ILE A 584 -14.16 -19.17 -33.45
CA ILE A 584 -14.77 -19.50 -32.15
C ILE A 584 -15.43 -18.26 -31.54
N LEU A 585 -14.73 -17.12 -31.52
CA LEU A 585 -15.27 -15.86 -31.00
C LEU A 585 -16.52 -15.42 -31.75
N GLU A 586 -16.54 -15.53 -33.08
CA GLU A 586 -17.73 -15.22 -33.90
C GLU A 586 -18.93 -16.08 -33.51
N LYS A 587 -18.74 -17.40 -33.40
CA LYS A 587 -19.85 -18.31 -33.08
C LYS A 587 -20.40 -18.07 -31.69
N LEU A 588 -19.52 -17.74 -30.74
CA LEU A 588 -19.92 -17.48 -29.36
C LEU A 588 -20.56 -16.10 -29.19
N SER A 589 -20.11 -15.07 -29.92
CA SER A 589 -20.65 -13.70 -29.85
C SER A 589 -22.14 -13.64 -30.17
N LYS A 590 -22.58 -14.45 -31.14
CA LYS A 590 -24.00 -14.60 -31.51
C LYS A 590 -24.86 -15.20 -30.38
N LYS A 591 -24.25 -15.79 -29.34
CA LYS A 591 -24.91 -16.41 -28.19
C LYS A 591 -24.49 -15.76 -26.86
N ALA A 592 -23.92 -14.55 -26.90
CA ALA A 592 -23.44 -13.88 -25.70
C ALA A 592 -24.59 -13.64 -24.70
N THR A 593 -24.42 -14.13 -23.47
CA THR A 593 -25.33 -13.85 -22.34
C THR A 593 -24.67 -13.01 -21.27
N ILE A 594 -23.34 -12.84 -21.33
CA ILE A 594 -22.55 -12.05 -20.39
C ILE A 594 -21.92 -10.90 -21.17
N PHE A 595 -22.06 -9.70 -20.62
CA PHE A 595 -21.55 -8.47 -21.19
C PHE A 595 -20.62 -7.77 -20.18
N THR A 596 -19.87 -6.78 -20.65
CA THR A 596 -19.05 -5.93 -19.79
C THR A 596 -19.15 -4.45 -20.15
N SER A 597 -19.10 -3.60 -19.12
CA SER A 597 -19.00 -2.13 -19.17
C SER A 597 -17.62 -1.67 -18.65
N SER A 598 -16.60 -2.50 -18.77
CA SER A 598 -15.29 -2.28 -18.17
C SER A 598 -14.44 -1.20 -18.84
N THR A 599 -13.96 -0.25 -18.04
CA THR A 599 -12.95 0.74 -18.46
C THR A 599 -11.63 0.05 -18.78
N GLY A 600 -11.18 -0.89 -17.94
CA GLY A 600 -9.97 -1.65 -18.19
C GLY A 600 -9.98 -2.38 -19.53
N ARG A 601 -11.10 -3.03 -19.90
CA ARG A 601 -11.25 -3.73 -21.18
C ARG A 601 -11.29 -2.79 -22.38
N VAL A 602 -11.84 -1.58 -22.24
CA VAL A 602 -11.72 -0.53 -23.26
C VAL A 602 -10.25 -0.16 -23.47
N LEU A 603 -9.51 0.14 -22.40
CA LEU A 603 -8.10 0.52 -22.49
C LEU A 603 -7.22 -0.61 -23.04
N ASP A 604 -7.46 -1.84 -22.62
CA ASP A 604 -6.76 -3.02 -23.13
C ASP A 604 -6.95 -3.17 -24.65
N SER A 605 -8.20 -3.00 -25.11
CA SER A 605 -8.54 -3.12 -26.53
C SER A 605 -7.93 -1.99 -27.37
N VAL A 606 -7.86 -0.77 -26.83
CA VAL A 606 -7.17 0.36 -27.47
C VAL A 606 -5.66 0.10 -27.53
N SER A 607 -5.08 -0.42 -26.45
CA SER A 607 -3.66 -0.81 -26.39
C SER A 607 -3.31 -1.86 -27.43
N ALA A 608 -4.15 -2.88 -27.61
CA ALA A 608 -4.00 -3.87 -28.67
C ALA A 608 -4.19 -3.29 -30.07
N PHE A 609 -5.19 -2.42 -30.27
CA PHE A 609 -5.45 -1.80 -31.56
C PHE A 609 -4.24 -0.98 -32.05
N LEU A 610 -3.64 -0.24 -31.13
CA LEU A 610 -2.47 0.60 -31.38
C LEU A 610 -1.15 -0.19 -31.44
N GLY A 611 -1.17 -1.51 -31.23
CA GLY A 611 0.03 -2.35 -31.24
C GLY A 611 0.98 -2.09 -30.06
N VAL A 612 0.46 -1.54 -28.96
CA VAL A 612 1.25 -1.20 -27.76
C VAL A 612 1.44 -2.41 -26.85
N CYS A 613 0.38 -3.19 -26.65
CA CYS A 613 0.42 -4.39 -25.81
C CYS A 613 -0.57 -5.44 -26.30
N ASP A 614 -0.03 -6.57 -26.78
CA ASP A 614 -0.83 -7.66 -27.35
C ASP A 614 -1.09 -8.81 -26.36
N HIS A 615 -0.33 -8.85 -25.26
CA HIS A 615 -0.42 -9.89 -24.24
C HIS A 615 -0.14 -9.32 -22.86
N ARG A 616 -1.05 -9.57 -21.92
CA ARG A 616 -0.94 -9.13 -20.53
C ARG A 616 -0.18 -10.17 -19.71
N THR A 617 0.93 -9.75 -19.13
CA THR A 617 1.80 -10.55 -18.26
C THR A 617 1.67 -10.18 -16.78
N TYR A 618 1.03 -9.05 -16.47
CA TYR A 618 0.65 -8.66 -15.12
C TYR A 618 -0.58 -7.74 -15.17
N GLU A 619 -1.25 -7.57 -14.04
CA GLU A 619 -2.46 -6.77 -13.94
C GLU A 619 -2.25 -5.31 -14.40
N GLY A 620 -3.18 -4.81 -15.22
CA GLY A 620 -3.15 -3.44 -15.74
C GLY A 620 -2.10 -3.15 -16.83
N GLU A 621 -1.28 -4.12 -17.23
CA GLU A 621 -0.16 -3.88 -18.17
C GLU A 621 -0.55 -3.13 -19.46
N PRO A 622 -1.59 -3.52 -20.22
CA PRO A 622 -1.90 -2.85 -21.48
C PRO A 622 -2.33 -1.39 -21.25
N ALA A 623 -3.11 -1.13 -20.20
CA ALA A 623 -3.55 0.21 -19.82
C ALA A 623 -2.37 1.09 -19.36
N MET A 624 -1.44 0.55 -18.56
CA MET A 624 -0.26 1.28 -18.10
C MET A 624 0.69 1.64 -19.24
N LYS A 625 0.91 0.73 -20.20
CA LYS A 625 1.73 1.02 -21.38
C LYS A 625 1.06 2.01 -22.32
N LEU A 626 -0.26 1.93 -22.47
CA LEU A 626 -1.03 2.91 -23.22
C LEU A 626 -0.93 4.31 -22.59
N GLU A 627 -0.96 4.39 -21.26
CA GLU A 627 -0.69 5.64 -20.53
C GLU A 627 0.72 6.15 -20.82
N ALA A 628 1.75 5.31 -20.75
CA ALA A 628 3.13 5.71 -21.01
C ALA A 628 3.34 6.26 -22.43
N VAL A 629 2.74 5.61 -23.43
CA VAL A 629 2.82 6.01 -24.85
C VAL A 629 2.11 7.34 -25.12
N ALA A 630 1.10 7.71 -24.34
CA ALA A 630 0.38 8.97 -24.49
C ALA A 630 1.20 10.22 -24.13
N ARG A 631 2.37 10.06 -23.49
CA ARG A 631 3.21 11.18 -23.05
C ARG A 631 3.63 12.08 -24.21
N GLY A 632 3.37 13.38 -24.06
CA GLY A 632 3.71 14.39 -25.05
C GLY A 632 2.79 14.45 -26.28
N GLY A 633 1.73 13.62 -26.33
CA GLY A 633 0.74 13.67 -27.41
C GLY A 633 -0.13 14.93 -27.38
N LYS A 634 -0.72 15.25 -28.52
CA LYS A 634 -1.74 16.30 -28.71
C LYS A 634 -3.13 15.67 -28.71
N ILE A 635 -4.05 16.29 -27.98
CA ILE A 635 -5.45 15.87 -27.93
C ILE A 635 -6.12 16.25 -29.25
N LEU A 636 -6.65 15.26 -29.95
CA LEU A 636 -7.40 15.40 -31.19
C LEU A 636 -8.91 15.47 -30.91
N ASP A 637 -9.69 15.72 -31.96
CA ASP A 637 -11.13 15.71 -31.83
C ASP A 637 -11.71 14.30 -31.92
N LEU A 638 -12.37 13.90 -30.85
CA LEU A 638 -13.09 12.65 -30.66
C LEU A 638 -14.26 12.97 -29.73
N GLU A 639 -15.44 12.52 -30.08
CA GLU A 639 -16.65 12.62 -29.27
C GLU A 639 -17.12 11.22 -28.88
N ILE A 640 -17.34 11.02 -27.58
CA ILE A 640 -17.90 9.79 -27.03
C ILE A 640 -19.26 10.17 -26.43
N PRO A 641 -20.36 9.96 -27.16
CA PRO A 641 -21.68 10.44 -26.79
C PRO A 641 -22.28 9.63 -25.65
N ILE A 642 -23.24 10.25 -24.97
CA ILE A 642 -24.06 9.63 -23.93
C ILE A 642 -25.44 9.41 -24.53
N VAL A 643 -25.81 8.16 -24.81
CA VAL A 643 -27.08 7.76 -25.42
C VAL A 643 -27.92 7.06 -24.36
N GLY A 644 -28.99 7.70 -23.91
CA GLY A 644 -29.73 7.25 -22.73
C GLY A 644 -28.81 7.24 -21.50
N GLU A 645 -28.67 6.08 -20.87
CA GLU A 645 -27.79 5.85 -19.72
C GLU A 645 -26.40 5.30 -20.13
N GLU A 646 -26.15 5.08 -21.43
CA GLU A 646 -24.91 4.49 -21.92
C GLU A 646 -23.92 5.53 -22.46
N ILE A 647 -22.64 5.37 -22.12
CA ILE A 647 -21.51 6.08 -22.74
C ILE A 647 -20.96 5.20 -23.86
N ASP A 648 -21.15 5.61 -25.11
CA ASP A 648 -20.88 4.75 -26.27
C ASP A 648 -19.39 4.69 -26.64
N THR A 649 -18.65 3.83 -25.94
CA THR A 649 -17.22 3.59 -26.17
C THR A 649 -16.91 2.87 -27.48
N THR A 650 -17.92 2.35 -28.19
CA THR A 650 -17.69 1.74 -29.52
C THR A 650 -17.23 2.77 -30.55
N LEU A 651 -17.60 4.06 -30.36
CA LEU A 651 -17.14 5.15 -31.22
C LEU A 651 -15.64 5.44 -31.10
N ILE A 652 -15.01 5.09 -29.97
CA ILE A 652 -13.55 5.16 -29.83
C ILE A 652 -12.91 4.32 -30.94
N PHE A 653 -13.40 3.10 -31.16
CA PHE A 653 -12.85 2.20 -32.14
C PHE A 653 -13.15 2.65 -33.57
N LYS A 654 -14.36 3.15 -33.86
CA LYS A 654 -14.66 3.75 -35.18
C LYS A 654 -13.71 4.91 -35.49
N TRP A 655 -13.53 5.81 -34.54
CA TRP A 655 -12.61 6.94 -34.67
C TRP A 655 -11.16 6.49 -34.87
N LEU A 656 -10.72 5.47 -34.13
CA LEU A 656 -9.39 4.88 -34.29
C LEU A 656 -9.19 4.25 -35.68
N LEU A 657 -10.23 3.67 -36.30
CA LEU A 657 -10.18 3.17 -37.68
C LEU A 657 -9.95 4.29 -38.69
N GLU A 658 -10.59 5.45 -38.47
CA GLU A 658 -10.52 6.61 -39.36
C GLU A 658 -9.22 7.41 -39.20
N ASN A 659 -8.58 7.35 -38.03
CA ASN A 659 -7.41 8.18 -37.68
C ASN A 659 -6.10 7.39 -37.54
N ARG A 660 -6.00 6.21 -38.19
CA ARG A 660 -4.79 5.35 -38.11
C ARG A 660 -3.51 6.02 -38.63
N ASP A 661 -3.64 7.07 -39.41
CA ASP A 661 -2.54 7.87 -39.96
C ASP A 661 -1.94 8.85 -38.94
N LYS A 662 -2.60 9.08 -37.80
CA LYS A 662 -2.14 10.02 -36.77
C LYS A 662 -1.04 9.43 -35.88
N PRO A 663 -0.21 10.29 -35.24
CA PRO A 663 0.81 9.83 -34.30
C PRO A 663 0.24 8.98 -33.17
N LEU A 664 0.97 7.91 -32.82
CA LEU A 664 0.57 6.94 -31.80
C LEU A 664 0.25 7.58 -30.43
N ASN A 665 1.09 8.52 -30.01
CA ASN A 665 0.92 9.26 -28.76
C ASN A 665 -0.31 10.17 -28.78
N ASP A 666 -0.61 10.81 -29.91
CA ASP A 666 -1.81 11.64 -30.12
C ASP A 666 -3.09 10.78 -30.02
N LEU A 667 -3.09 9.59 -30.62
CA LEU A 667 -4.21 8.64 -30.50
C LEU A 667 -4.38 8.17 -29.05
N ALA A 668 -3.31 7.72 -28.41
CA ALA A 668 -3.33 7.20 -27.04
C ALA A 668 -3.81 8.24 -26.02
N ILE A 669 -3.30 9.49 -26.10
CA ILE A 669 -3.72 10.56 -25.18
C ILE A 669 -5.18 10.97 -25.43
N THR A 670 -5.60 11.05 -26.69
CA THR A 670 -6.95 11.49 -27.06
C THR A 670 -7.99 10.56 -26.48
N VAL A 671 -7.82 9.25 -26.65
CA VAL A 671 -8.78 8.26 -26.13
C VAL A 671 -8.91 8.34 -24.62
N GLN A 672 -7.79 8.34 -23.89
CA GLN A 672 -7.80 8.37 -22.42
C GLN A 672 -8.40 9.68 -21.89
N TYR A 673 -8.01 10.83 -22.46
CA TYR A 673 -8.54 12.14 -22.06
C TYR A 673 -10.03 12.26 -22.35
N LYS A 674 -10.48 11.89 -23.56
CA LYS A 674 -11.88 12.01 -23.97
C LYS A 674 -12.78 11.03 -23.23
N LEU A 675 -12.27 9.86 -22.85
CA LEU A 675 -13.00 8.94 -21.97
C LEU A 675 -13.24 9.58 -20.59
N GLY A 676 -12.22 10.16 -19.97
CA GLY A 676 -12.36 10.92 -18.72
C GLY A 676 -13.37 12.06 -18.84
N LYS A 677 -13.30 12.82 -19.94
CA LYS A 677 -14.26 13.89 -20.26
C LYS A 677 -15.71 13.38 -20.35
N SER A 678 -15.96 12.26 -21.03
CA SER A 678 -17.32 11.74 -21.19
C SER A 678 -17.88 11.15 -19.90
N LEU A 679 -17.04 10.50 -19.08
CA LEU A 679 -17.41 10.03 -17.75
C LEU A 679 -17.84 11.18 -16.84
N VAL A 680 -17.05 12.25 -16.75
CA VAL A 680 -17.42 13.41 -15.92
C VAL A 680 -18.66 14.11 -16.45
N LYS A 681 -18.82 14.25 -17.78
CA LYS A 681 -20.03 14.82 -18.37
C LYS A 681 -21.29 14.01 -18.05
N ALA A 682 -21.20 12.68 -18.01
CA ALA A 682 -22.32 11.84 -17.58
C ALA A 682 -22.66 12.08 -16.10
N ALA A 683 -21.66 12.15 -15.23
CA ALA A 683 -21.84 12.46 -13.82
C ALA A 683 -22.47 13.86 -13.60
N LEU A 684 -22.06 14.87 -14.38
CA LEU A 684 -22.60 16.23 -14.28
C LEU A 684 -24.09 16.31 -14.59
N LYS A 685 -24.65 15.43 -15.43
CA LYS A 685 -26.10 15.35 -15.67
C LYS A 685 -26.91 15.03 -14.40
N LEU A 686 -26.27 14.55 -13.34
CA LEU A 686 -26.88 14.28 -12.04
C LEU A 686 -26.85 15.49 -11.08
N ASN A 687 -26.34 16.63 -11.54
CA ASN A 687 -26.13 17.86 -10.76
C ASN A 687 -25.40 17.63 -9.41
N PRO A 688 -24.20 17.00 -9.43
CA PRO A 688 -23.45 16.72 -8.22
C PRO A 688 -22.87 17.98 -7.59
N GLU A 689 -22.84 18.04 -6.25
CA GLU A 689 -22.03 19.04 -5.52
C GLU A 689 -20.53 18.73 -5.66
N ARG A 690 -20.20 17.44 -5.72
CA ARG A 690 -18.84 16.89 -5.84
C ARG A 690 -18.92 15.50 -6.49
N ILE A 691 -17.84 15.07 -7.13
CA ILE A 691 -17.74 13.77 -7.80
C ILE A 691 -16.63 12.94 -7.16
N LEU A 692 -16.99 11.79 -6.62
CA LEU A 692 -16.04 10.83 -6.03
C LEU A 692 -15.53 9.91 -7.14
N VAL A 693 -14.22 9.71 -7.27
CA VAL A 693 -13.63 8.88 -8.33
C VAL A 693 -12.73 7.82 -7.72
N SER A 694 -12.96 6.56 -8.08
CA SER A 694 -12.26 5.40 -7.53
C SER A 694 -12.24 4.23 -8.52
N GLY A 695 -11.60 3.11 -8.15
CA GLY A 695 -11.36 1.95 -9.01
C GLY A 695 -9.93 1.91 -9.57
N GLY A 696 -9.48 0.76 -10.07
CA GLY A 696 -8.10 0.56 -10.50
C GLY A 696 -7.62 1.51 -11.60
N ALA A 697 -8.51 1.99 -12.47
CA ALA A 697 -8.17 2.94 -13.53
C ALA A 697 -8.19 4.41 -13.06
N ALA A 698 -8.67 4.70 -11.85
CA ALA A 698 -8.70 6.05 -11.26
C ALA A 698 -7.32 6.60 -10.88
N VAL A 699 -6.25 5.90 -11.24
CA VAL A 699 -4.86 6.34 -11.08
C VAL A 699 -4.26 6.90 -12.37
N ASN A 700 -4.96 6.72 -13.50
CA ASN A 700 -4.50 7.12 -14.83
C ASN A 700 -4.46 8.65 -14.99
N GLU A 701 -3.29 9.18 -15.36
CA GLU A 701 -3.03 10.62 -15.49
C GLU A 701 -4.02 11.30 -16.45
N TYR A 702 -4.22 10.74 -17.64
CA TYR A 702 -4.95 11.39 -18.72
C TYR A 702 -6.46 11.28 -18.54
N ILE A 703 -6.95 10.19 -17.97
CA ILE A 703 -8.38 10.06 -17.59
C ILE A 703 -8.71 11.07 -16.50
N LEU A 704 -7.92 11.14 -15.43
CA LEU A 704 -8.13 12.12 -14.34
C LEU A 704 -8.02 13.55 -14.85
N LYS A 705 -7.03 13.85 -15.70
CA LYS A 705 -6.90 15.16 -16.35
C LYS A 705 -8.14 15.51 -17.18
N GLY A 706 -8.65 14.56 -17.96
CA GLY A 706 -9.88 14.71 -18.74
C GLY A 706 -11.10 15.00 -17.87
N MET A 707 -11.21 14.35 -16.71
CA MET A 707 -12.26 14.61 -15.73
C MET A 707 -12.14 16.01 -15.11
N ILE A 708 -10.95 16.35 -14.58
CA ILE A 708 -10.71 17.60 -13.85
C ILE A 708 -10.91 18.82 -14.77
N GLU A 709 -10.38 18.80 -15.98
CA GLU A 709 -10.49 19.94 -16.91
C GLU A 709 -11.90 20.13 -17.48
N ASN A 710 -12.76 19.11 -17.39
CA ASN A 710 -14.13 19.14 -17.93
C ASN A 710 -15.19 18.98 -16.82
N SER A 711 -14.86 19.25 -15.55
CA SER A 711 -15.79 19.10 -14.42
C SER A 711 -16.71 20.32 -14.22
N GLU A 712 -16.62 21.35 -15.06
CA GLU A 712 -17.45 22.55 -15.01
C GLU A 712 -17.47 23.24 -13.62
N GLY A 713 -16.35 23.15 -12.90
CA GLY A 713 -16.18 23.73 -11.56
C GLY A 713 -16.56 22.78 -10.41
N VAL A 714 -17.14 21.62 -10.69
CA VAL A 714 -17.40 20.58 -9.68
C VAL A 714 -16.09 19.93 -9.24
N GLU A 715 -15.92 19.75 -7.94
CA GLU A 715 -14.71 19.14 -7.40
C GLU A 715 -14.66 17.63 -7.70
N ILE A 716 -13.56 17.18 -8.30
CA ILE A 716 -13.22 15.76 -8.45
C ILE A 716 -12.44 15.32 -7.20
N ILE A 717 -12.85 14.24 -6.55
CA ILE A 717 -12.25 13.75 -5.29
C ILE A 717 -11.82 12.28 -5.46
N THR A 718 -10.57 11.98 -5.12
CA THR A 718 -10.01 10.61 -5.16
C THR A 718 -9.63 10.16 -3.74
N PRO A 719 -9.41 8.86 -3.48
CA PRO A 719 -8.96 8.40 -2.16
C PRO A 719 -7.64 9.03 -1.75
N LYS A 720 -7.50 9.30 -0.46
CA LYS A 720 -6.33 9.92 0.16
C LYS A 720 -5.56 8.94 1.04
N ARG A 721 -6.23 8.11 1.84
CA ARG A 721 -5.58 7.26 2.86
C ARG A 721 -5.45 5.80 2.45
N VAL A 722 -6.18 5.37 1.42
CA VAL A 722 -6.17 4.01 0.86
C VAL A 722 -5.92 4.03 -0.64
N PRO A 723 -5.55 2.89 -1.26
CA PRO A 723 -5.47 2.80 -2.70
C PRO A 723 -6.82 3.05 -3.38
N ALA A 724 -6.77 3.57 -4.62
CA ALA A 724 -7.97 3.72 -5.45
C ALA A 724 -8.51 2.38 -5.99
N GLY A 725 -7.60 1.44 -6.26
CA GLY A 725 -7.96 0.07 -6.63
C GLY A 725 -8.34 -0.80 -5.43
N ASP A 726 -8.32 -2.11 -5.63
CA ASP A 726 -8.92 -3.13 -4.76
C ASP A 726 -8.38 -3.14 -3.33
N GLY A 727 -7.12 -2.74 -3.13
CA GLY A 727 -6.53 -2.58 -1.79
C GLY A 727 -7.23 -1.54 -0.91
N GLY A 728 -8.17 -0.74 -1.46
CA GLY A 728 -9.03 0.20 -0.72
C GLY A 728 -10.45 -0.30 -0.45
N ILE A 729 -10.88 -1.45 -1.02
CA ILE A 729 -12.26 -1.95 -0.93
C ILE A 729 -12.69 -2.22 0.51
N ALA A 730 -11.81 -2.78 1.33
CA ALA A 730 -12.11 -3.09 2.73
C ALA A 730 -12.53 -1.85 3.55
N LEU A 731 -12.01 -0.66 3.23
CA LEU A 731 -12.43 0.60 3.86
C LEU A 731 -13.87 0.96 3.43
N GLY A 732 -14.20 0.81 2.15
CA GLY A 732 -15.54 1.04 1.64
C GLY A 732 -16.57 0.08 2.25
N GLN A 733 -16.22 -1.20 2.36
CA GLN A 733 -17.01 -2.21 3.06
C GLN A 733 -17.23 -1.85 4.54
N ALA A 734 -16.18 -1.38 5.23
CA ALA A 734 -16.29 -0.97 6.63
C ALA A 734 -17.17 0.28 6.79
N TYR A 735 -17.09 1.20 5.83
CA TYR A 735 -17.92 2.41 5.84
C TYR A 735 -19.39 2.11 5.53
N TYR A 736 -19.66 1.16 4.63
CA TYR A 736 -21.01 0.63 4.40
C TYR A 736 -21.64 0.13 5.70
N ALA A 737 -20.86 -0.58 6.53
CA ALA A 737 -21.31 -1.10 7.81
C ALA A 737 -21.69 0.00 8.85
N THR A 738 -21.41 1.28 8.58
CA THR A 738 -21.86 2.40 9.43
C THR A 738 -23.28 2.87 9.14
N PHE A 739 -23.90 2.38 8.06
CA PHE A 739 -25.28 2.74 7.67
C PHE A 739 -26.31 1.74 8.18
N ILE A 740 -25.88 0.51 8.43
CA ILE A 740 -26.70 -0.62 8.87
C ILE A 740 -26.88 -0.67 10.38
#